data_AF-A0A8R2A415-F1
#
_entry.id   AF-A0A8R2A415-F1
#
_cell.length_a   1.000
_cell.length_b   1.000
_cell.length_c   1.000
_cell.angle_alpha   90.00
_cell.angle_beta   90.00
_cell.angle_gamma   90.00
#
_symmetry.space_group_name_H-M   'P 1'
#
loop_
_entity.id
_entity.type
_entity.pdbx_description
1 polymer ?
#
loop_
_entity_poly.entity_id
_entity_poly.type
_entity_poly.pdbx_seq_one_letter_code
_entity_poly.pdbx_strand_id
1 'polypeptide(L)'
;MLVTFRLVRVGLVILTAVVLFLVVYYLQESLEYNSATRISDQEFWFPSSSILRAVSFSEVGNTSYVEPPTQFQLKRCLYLVVLIILTAIVSFLVLYPESHATDHKIDDPDFQVPLQSNIPAGLYNEVGIVSNGGPCSQIGVDVMSKGGNAVDAAIATMLCDGVLCPEYLGIGGGFLMSIYNATTKKVITINARETAPAAASTSMFVENPDKSIYGGLAIAVPGALKGYSAIYNLYGGGVPWESLFEPAIQLCEKGMDISKRLETNMKNNQDMIENDPSLRESFYDEESSRVKTRGEIYKLPKLAETLRIIAKEGVDAIYNGSLTSKVLEDLKKVKSLITKEDLANYDVEIEESFPVKLKSGHIIHTGPPPSSGIILAYILRVLDGMLPAPNAGLDAHRLVEAFKFGYGERTHLGDHTFVDVSQIYDKVKSDCYMDSIRGRISDTFTSSDPKYYGADFHMPENHGTANIVVTDSAGNTVVCTSTLNTFFGCGFMSPSTGIIFNNQMNDFSSPEVINNYGIPSSPANFIEPGKRPMSSMCPTIITDKNGDLVLAIGGAGGSKITLTIAYVLALKLWYGMSLKEVIDKPRIYHQLVPMEVLYEYGTPKDVVQKLKDIGHLVTRLNNAVSAATAIGKSASGMIVAMPDFRRPGNSCGYIHIVHTTLLHIFTRMYFRIKSIKLFLIQSVVMFCIIAILSYRYLTLIDVSIDPMTPLPLSAIPMGQYNNAAVVSNGEPCAKIGTDILKNGGNSVDAAIATLLCDSVVCPDLTGIGGGFLMTIYNRTTNTSLFINARETAPATAKYTMYDKDPSKSLTGALAIAVPGMIRGIWVSYNLYGGGVSWASLIKPTIQLCEEGIVVSKRLGANINAARDLILKTGLKNYFFNNKTGHLMKPGDIYTMPILGQTLRVIANEGANAIYAGSLTQKLANDIQSAGGIITKKDFTDYSVLVEESFEISLKNGYKLYSGLPSGSGIILAYILRTLDGQLPTSNADLDAVRLVEAFKFAYGERTHLGDHMFVDTSEILKKVTSDMYMNSVQNNISDEYTSTDPKFYGADFSWTGDHGTENVAVLDSFGNAVAVTSSINTAFGSGFLSESTGIIFNNEMNDFSTPGSTNFYGIPPSLSNLIQPFKRPMSSMCPTVITDSKGDVVLVIGGAGGSKIPLATAYVSALVLWYNKTLKEAIEEPRLYHQLIPMQVDYEYGVLKPVVEKLKDVGHKVRRMMKKDKSAVTGIFKTPEGIITAMTDFRQQGNISGY
;
A
#
# COMPACT_ATOMS: atom_id res chain seq x y z
N MET A 1 28.21 -12.99 17.89
CA MET A 1 26.87 -13.60 18.03
C MET A 1 26.83 -14.82 18.95
N LEU A 2 27.64 -15.88 18.75
CA LEU A 2 27.59 -17.09 19.59
C LEU A 2 28.00 -16.91 21.06
N VAL A 3 28.89 -15.96 21.37
CA VAL A 3 29.31 -15.63 22.75
C VAL A 3 28.17 -14.95 23.51
N THR A 4 27.41 -14.07 22.85
CA THR A 4 26.21 -13.41 23.38
C THR A 4 25.09 -14.42 23.63
N PHE A 5 24.96 -15.44 22.76
CA PHE A 5 24.00 -16.53 22.91
C PHE A 5 24.30 -17.45 24.11
N ARG A 6 25.59 -17.69 24.42
CA ARG A 6 26.01 -18.45 25.61
C ARG A 6 25.78 -17.67 26.91
N LEU A 7 26.01 -16.35 26.91
CA LEU A 7 25.78 -15.50 28.09
C LEU A 7 24.29 -15.39 28.46
N VAL A 8 23.40 -15.33 27.47
CA VAL A 8 21.94 -15.32 27.70
C VAL A 8 21.45 -16.68 28.22
N ARG A 9 21.99 -17.80 27.72
CA ARG A 9 21.66 -19.14 28.24
C ARG A 9 22.14 -19.36 29.67
N VAL A 10 23.35 -18.91 30.01
CA VAL A 10 23.85 -18.96 31.40
C VAL A 10 23.00 -18.07 32.31
N GLY A 11 22.60 -16.89 31.83
CA GLY A 11 21.68 -16.00 32.54
C GLY A 11 20.31 -16.64 32.81
N LEU A 12 19.72 -17.34 31.84
CA LEU A 12 18.45 -18.06 32.02
C LEU A 12 18.58 -19.27 32.96
N VAL A 13 19.70 -19.99 32.93
CA VAL A 13 19.93 -21.14 33.83
C VAL A 13 20.11 -20.66 35.28
N ILE A 14 20.84 -19.58 35.50
CA ILE A 14 20.99 -18.95 36.82
C ILE A 14 19.63 -18.43 37.31
N LEU A 15 18.83 -17.82 36.43
CA LEU A 15 17.49 -17.32 36.79
C LEU A 15 16.55 -18.47 37.18
N THR A 16 16.57 -19.57 36.42
CA THR A 16 15.77 -20.76 36.72
C THR A 16 16.22 -21.41 38.04
N ALA A 17 17.52 -21.46 38.32
CA ALA A 17 18.06 -21.98 39.58
C ALA A 17 17.68 -21.10 40.78
N VAL A 18 17.69 -19.76 40.62
CA VAL A 18 17.27 -18.81 41.67
C VAL A 18 15.77 -18.92 41.94
N VAL A 19 14.95 -19.09 40.90
CA VAL A 19 13.50 -19.31 41.05
C VAL A 19 13.21 -20.66 41.73
N LEU A 20 13.91 -21.73 41.35
CA LEU A 20 13.78 -23.02 42.04
C LEU A 20 14.24 -22.94 43.50
N PHE A 21 15.34 -22.25 43.79
CA PHE A 21 15.83 -22.05 45.16
C PHE A 21 14.84 -21.23 46.00
N LEU A 22 14.22 -20.20 45.42
CA LEU A 22 13.17 -19.41 46.09
C LEU A 22 11.89 -20.21 46.32
N VAL A 23 11.51 -21.11 45.40
CA VAL A 23 10.37 -22.04 45.56
C VAL A 23 10.67 -23.08 46.64
N VAL A 24 11.87 -23.66 46.66
CA VAL A 24 12.31 -24.60 47.70
C VAL A 24 12.37 -23.90 49.07
N TYR A 25 12.92 -22.68 49.14
CA TYR A 25 12.97 -21.88 50.37
C TYR A 25 11.56 -21.50 50.87
N TYR A 26 10.61 -21.22 49.99
CA TYR A 26 9.21 -20.94 50.35
C TYR A 26 8.45 -22.19 50.80
N LEU A 27 8.77 -23.36 50.22
CA LEU A 27 8.24 -24.65 50.65
C LEU A 27 8.83 -25.05 52.02
N GLN A 28 10.10 -24.70 52.30
CA GLN A 28 10.75 -24.93 53.58
C GLN A 28 10.20 -24.01 54.69
N GLU A 29 9.87 -22.74 54.40
CA GLU A 29 9.14 -21.83 55.33
C GLU A 29 7.68 -22.30 55.60
N SER A 30 7.09 -23.10 54.71
CA SER A 30 5.73 -23.63 54.90
C SER A 30 5.67 -24.85 55.83
N LEU A 31 6.81 -25.49 56.09
CA LEU A 31 6.93 -26.64 56.99
C LEU A 31 7.25 -26.24 58.45
N GLU A 32 7.68 -25.01 58.71
CA GLU A 32 8.02 -24.54 60.07
C GLU A 32 6.90 -23.77 60.80
N TYR A 33 5.69 -23.67 60.23
CA TYR A 33 4.55 -22.98 60.86
C TYR A 33 3.36 -23.88 61.20
N ASN A 34 3.61 -25.14 61.55
CA ASN A 34 2.71 -25.96 62.36
C ASN A 34 3.50 -26.57 63.54
N SER A 35 3.65 -25.73 64.58
CA SER A 35 3.86 -26.04 66.00
C SER A 35 4.85 -27.13 66.42
N ALA A 36 5.90 -26.69 67.10
CA ALA A 36 6.29 -27.32 68.35
C ALA A 36 5.18 -27.09 69.40
N THR A 37 4.66 -28.16 70.00
CA THR A 37 4.71 -28.34 71.47
C THR A 37 4.50 -29.81 71.85
N ARG A 38 5.58 -30.39 72.36
CA ARG A 38 5.79 -31.58 73.22
C ARG A 38 4.56 -32.25 73.87
N ILE A 39 4.60 -33.59 73.99
CA ILE A 39 4.94 -34.32 75.24
C ILE A 39 5.21 -35.82 74.98
N SER A 40 6.32 -36.29 75.58
CA SER A 40 6.79 -37.63 76.02
C SER A 40 6.58 -38.93 75.24
N ASP A 41 7.74 -39.53 74.94
CA ASP A 41 8.20 -40.91 75.24
C ASP A 41 7.70 -42.17 74.49
N GLN A 42 8.74 -42.91 74.08
CA GLN A 42 8.91 -44.36 73.88
C GLN A 42 8.72 -45.00 72.49
N GLU A 43 9.89 -45.24 71.90
CA GLU A 43 10.45 -46.55 71.45
C GLU A 43 10.02 -47.25 70.14
N PHE A 44 11.05 -47.35 69.26
CA PHE A 44 11.59 -48.54 68.59
C PHE A 44 10.91 -49.20 67.34
N TRP A 45 11.72 -49.17 66.25
CA TRP A 45 12.06 -50.25 65.28
C TRP A 45 11.30 -50.47 63.95
N PHE A 46 12.12 -50.56 62.89
CA PHE A 46 11.95 -51.09 61.51
C PHE A 46 11.70 -52.63 61.49
N PRO A 47 11.57 -53.38 60.34
CA PRO A 47 11.52 -53.05 58.88
C PRO A 47 10.49 -53.89 58.04
N SER A 48 10.56 -53.77 56.68
CA SER A 48 10.28 -54.81 55.64
C SER A 48 8.80 -55.16 55.34
N SER A 49 8.33 -55.59 54.17
CA SER A 49 8.82 -55.79 52.79
C SER A 49 7.60 -56.24 51.93
N SER A 50 7.56 -55.83 50.66
CA SER A 50 7.16 -56.65 49.48
C SER A 50 5.72 -57.21 49.27
N ILE A 51 5.28 -57.13 48.00
CA ILE A 51 4.46 -58.09 47.20
C ILE A 51 2.97 -57.79 46.88
N LEU A 52 2.78 -57.46 45.59
CA LEU A 52 1.84 -57.96 44.56
C LEU A 52 0.29 -58.01 44.72
N ARG A 53 -0.32 -57.53 43.60
CA ARG A 53 -1.48 -58.04 42.83
C ARG A 53 -2.92 -57.67 43.24
N ALA A 54 -3.50 -56.82 42.38
CA ALA A 54 -4.76 -56.95 41.63
C ALA A 54 -5.88 -57.87 42.15
N VAL A 55 -7.12 -57.34 42.24
CA VAL A 55 -8.30 -57.68 41.42
C VAL A 55 -9.51 -56.83 41.86
N SER A 56 -10.45 -56.70 40.93
CA SER A 56 -11.59 -55.80 40.74
C SER A 56 -12.84 -55.91 41.64
N PHE A 57 -13.54 -54.76 41.73
CA PHE A 57 -15.01 -54.49 41.76
C PHE A 57 -15.93 -55.19 42.78
N SER A 58 -16.51 -54.42 43.72
CA SER A 58 -17.95 -54.01 43.76
C SER A 58 -18.31 -53.41 45.14
N GLU A 59 -19.44 -52.71 45.19
CA GLU A 59 -19.91 -51.71 46.16
C GLU A 59 -20.09 -52.13 47.64
N VAL A 60 -20.02 -51.12 48.53
CA VAL A 60 -21.00 -50.74 49.58
C VAL A 60 -20.30 -50.16 50.83
N GLY A 61 -20.72 -48.96 51.25
CA GLY A 61 -20.95 -48.65 52.67
C GLY A 61 -19.86 -47.96 53.52
N ASN A 62 -20.10 -46.67 53.77
CA ASN A 62 -19.96 -45.94 55.04
C ASN A 62 -18.59 -45.50 55.63
N THR A 63 -18.57 -44.18 55.92
CA THR A 63 -17.89 -43.47 57.05
C THR A 63 -16.36 -43.48 57.06
N SER A 64 -15.62 -42.36 57.01
CA SER A 64 -15.74 -41.20 57.89
C SER A 64 -14.92 -40.00 57.35
N TYR A 65 -15.53 -38.83 57.48
CA TYR A 65 -15.01 -37.46 57.46
C TYR A 65 -13.49 -37.26 57.66
N VAL A 66 -12.85 -36.63 56.69
CA VAL A 66 -11.65 -35.79 56.89
C VAL A 66 -12.14 -34.34 56.93
N GLU A 67 -11.85 -33.65 58.04
CA GLU A 67 -12.26 -32.26 58.29
C GLU A 67 -11.73 -31.29 57.22
N PRO A 68 -12.50 -30.22 56.92
CA PRO A 68 -12.22 -29.30 55.84
C PRO A 68 -10.96 -28.46 56.10
N PRO A 69 -10.14 -28.16 55.08
CA PRO A 69 -8.99 -27.29 55.24
C PRO A 69 -9.46 -25.91 55.74
N THR A 70 -8.85 -25.48 56.84
CA THR A 70 -9.12 -24.20 57.53
C THR A 70 -9.14 -23.02 56.56
N GLN A 71 -9.95 -21.98 56.87
CA GLN A 71 -10.16 -20.76 56.07
C GLN A 71 -8.86 -20.10 55.51
N PHE A 72 -7.72 -20.40 56.15
CA PHE A 72 -6.38 -19.93 55.78
C PHE A 72 -5.79 -20.65 54.55
N GLN A 73 -6.07 -21.95 54.35
CA GLN A 73 -5.64 -22.72 53.17
C GLN A 73 -6.47 -22.34 51.92
N LEU A 74 -7.76 -22.05 52.08
CA LEU A 74 -8.61 -21.54 50.99
C LEU A 74 -8.12 -20.18 50.45
N LYS A 75 -7.67 -19.27 51.33
CA LYS A 75 -7.13 -17.96 50.91
C LYS A 75 -5.81 -18.09 50.12
N ARG A 76 -4.94 -19.06 50.45
CA ARG A 76 -3.69 -19.30 49.70
C ARG A 76 -3.94 -19.89 48.32
N CYS A 77 -4.89 -20.82 48.19
CA CYS A 77 -5.34 -21.29 46.88
C CYS A 77 -5.98 -20.16 46.06
N LEU A 78 -6.77 -19.28 46.71
CA LEU A 78 -7.37 -18.13 46.04
C LEU A 78 -6.30 -17.15 45.52
N TYR A 79 -5.25 -16.86 46.30
CA TYR A 79 -4.13 -16.01 45.86
C TYR A 79 -3.36 -16.62 44.69
N LEU A 80 -3.11 -17.93 44.69
CA LEU A 80 -2.44 -18.63 43.60
C LEU A 80 -3.28 -18.65 42.33
N VAL A 81 -4.60 -18.87 42.46
CA VAL A 81 -5.54 -18.82 41.34
C VAL A 81 -5.65 -17.40 40.80
N VAL A 82 -5.74 -16.37 41.66
CA VAL A 82 -5.76 -14.97 41.24
C VAL A 82 -4.45 -14.57 40.56
N LEU A 83 -3.29 -15.05 41.04
CA LEU A 83 -2.00 -14.78 40.41
C LEU A 83 -1.86 -15.49 39.05
N ILE A 84 -2.35 -16.73 38.92
CA ILE A 84 -2.40 -17.48 37.66
C ILE A 84 -3.36 -16.80 36.67
N ILE A 85 -4.51 -16.32 37.15
CA ILE A 85 -5.47 -15.57 36.33
C ILE A 85 -4.87 -14.23 35.91
N LEU A 86 -4.21 -13.49 36.80
CA LEU A 86 -3.54 -12.23 36.46
C LEU A 86 -2.38 -12.44 35.49
N THR A 87 -1.56 -13.48 35.66
CA THR A 87 -0.49 -13.82 34.72
C THR A 87 -1.05 -14.31 33.40
N ALA A 88 -2.13 -15.08 33.39
CA ALA A 88 -2.83 -15.48 32.16
C ALA A 88 -3.49 -14.30 31.47
N ILE A 89 -4.08 -13.35 32.19
CA ILE A 89 -4.68 -12.11 31.66
C ILE A 89 -3.58 -11.18 31.13
N VAL A 90 -2.45 -11.04 31.82
CA VAL A 90 -1.32 -10.24 31.33
C VAL A 90 -0.65 -10.93 30.14
N SER A 91 -0.46 -12.25 30.18
CA SER A 91 0.00 -13.03 29.02
C SER A 91 -0.98 -12.96 27.87
N PHE A 92 -2.29 -12.92 28.11
CA PHE A 92 -3.29 -12.73 27.08
C PHE A 92 -3.25 -11.28 26.56
N LEU A 93 -3.23 -10.26 27.40
CA LEU A 93 -3.19 -8.86 26.98
C LEU A 93 -1.86 -8.49 26.28
N VAL A 94 -0.76 -9.17 26.58
CA VAL A 94 0.57 -8.97 25.96
C VAL A 94 0.77 -9.86 24.72
N LEU A 95 0.30 -11.12 24.71
CA LEU A 95 0.49 -12.06 23.59
C LEU A 95 -0.66 -12.03 22.57
N TYR A 96 -1.83 -11.50 22.91
CA TYR A 96 -3.00 -11.53 22.02
C TYR A 96 -3.01 -10.45 20.93
N PRO A 97 -2.33 -9.28 21.04
CA PRO A 97 -2.25 -8.36 19.91
C PRO A 97 -1.13 -8.66 18.90
N GLU A 98 -0.17 -9.57 19.17
CA GLU A 98 0.94 -9.84 18.24
C GLU A 98 0.68 -10.97 17.23
N SER A 99 -0.43 -11.69 17.31
CA SER A 99 -0.75 -12.81 16.39
C SER A 99 -1.68 -12.43 15.22
N HIS A 100 -2.12 -11.18 15.08
CA HIS A 100 -3.03 -10.75 14.01
C HIS A 100 -2.64 -9.40 13.38
N ALA A 101 -1.57 -9.40 12.59
CA ALA A 101 -1.31 -8.33 11.62
C ALA A 101 -0.98 -8.94 10.24
N THR A 102 -1.94 -9.68 9.72
CA THR A 102 -2.12 -9.96 8.29
C THR A 102 -2.63 -8.72 7.59
N ASP A 103 -2.06 -8.36 6.44
CA ASP A 103 -2.57 -7.33 5.52
C ASP A 103 -3.86 -7.83 4.80
N HIS A 104 -4.85 -8.26 5.57
CA HIS A 104 -6.17 -8.65 5.08
C HIS A 104 -6.82 -7.44 4.42
N LYS A 105 -7.22 -7.53 3.14
CA LYS A 105 -8.34 -6.70 2.67
C LYS A 105 -9.58 -7.15 3.44
N ILE A 106 -9.96 -6.43 4.48
CA ILE A 106 -11.06 -6.84 5.35
C ILE A 106 -12.37 -6.74 4.56
N ASP A 107 -13.27 -7.73 4.60
CA ASP A 107 -14.58 -7.66 3.94
C ASP A 107 -15.47 -6.60 4.60
N ASP A 108 -16.44 -6.04 3.87
CA ASP A 108 -17.41 -5.12 4.48
C ASP A 108 -18.23 -5.86 5.54
N PRO A 109 -18.41 -5.29 6.74
CA PRO A 109 -19.01 -6.01 7.86
C PRO A 109 -20.51 -6.22 7.65
N ASP A 110 -21.04 -7.36 8.12
CA ASP A 110 -22.48 -7.67 8.02
C ASP A 110 -23.35 -6.82 8.96
N PHE A 111 -22.75 -6.19 9.96
CA PHE A 111 -23.42 -5.31 10.92
C PHE A 111 -22.55 -4.08 11.20
N GLN A 112 -23.13 -3.06 11.81
CA GLN A 112 -22.39 -1.86 12.20
C GLN A 112 -21.26 -2.26 13.17
N VAL A 113 -20.02 -2.09 12.73
CA VAL A 113 -18.85 -2.35 13.57
C VAL A 113 -18.83 -1.39 14.77
N PRO A 114 -18.32 -1.83 15.93
CA PRO A 114 -18.07 -0.95 17.06
C PRO A 114 -17.26 0.28 16.66
N LEU A 115 -17.36 1.34 17.46
CA LEU A 115 -16.64 2.60 17.24
C LEU A 115 -15.16 2.33 16.95
N GLN A 116 -14.69 2.81 15.80
CA GLN A 116 -13.39 2.44 15.26
C GLN A 116 -12.23 3.05 16.07
N SER A 117 -12.48 4.11 16.83
CA SER A 117 -11.45 4.83 17.57
C SER A 117 -11.47 4.58 19.07
N ASN A 118 -10.27 4.35 19.62
CA ASN A 118 -10.01 4.41 21.06
C ASN A 118 -9.81 5.85 21.56
N ILE A 119 -10.00 6.85 20.70
CA ILE A 119 -9.88 8.25 21.09
C ILE A 119 -11.10 8.61 21.93
N PRO A 120 -10.93 8.96 23.22
CA PRO A 120 -12.05 9.36 24.05
C PRO A 120 -12.55 10.74 23.60
N ALA A 121 -13.85 10.96 23.74
CA ALA A 121 -14.38 12.31 23.64
C ALA A 121 -13.85 13.14 24.83
N GLY A 122 -13.25 14.29 24.54
CA GLY A 122 -12.84 15.23 25.59
C GLY A 122 -14.08 15.80 26.26
N LEU A 123 -14.25 15.51 27.55
CA LEU A 123 -15.35 16.02 28.36
C LEU A 123 -14.81 17.09 29.29
N TYR A 124 -15.24 18.33 29.07
CA TYR A 124 -14.75 19.50 29.78
C TYR A 124 -15.92 20.34 30.31
N ASN A 125 -15.68 21.13 31.34
CA ASN A 125 -16.74 21.95 31.94
C ASN A 125 -16.86 23.32 31.27
N GLU A 126 -15.72 23.99 31.07
CA GLU A 126 -15.69 25.41 30.74
C GLU A 126 -14.98 25.70 29.42
N VAL A 127 -13.86 25.03 29.16
CA VAL A 127 -13.03 25.26 27.96
C VAL A 127 -12.85 23.94 27.22
N GLY A 128 -12.90 23.98 25.88
CA GLY A 128 -12.55 22.85 25.04
C GLY A 128 -11.87 23.29 23.75
N ILE A 129 -10.81 22.59 23.36
CA ILE A 129 -10.06 22.83 22.13
C ILE A 129 -9.81 21.51 21.41
N VAL A 130 -9.94 21.51 20.09
CA VAL A 130 -9.55 20.42 19.19
C VAL A 130 -8.56 20.96 18.15
N SER A 131 -7.41 20.30 18.00
CA SER A 131 -6.38 20.66 17.00
C SER A 131 -5.84 19.45 16.24
N ASN A 132 -4.99 19.71 15.23
CA ASN A 132 -4.49 18.68 14.32
C ASN A 132 -3.13 18.11 14.78
N GLY A 133 -2.29 18.89 15.45
CA GLY A 133 -1.02 18.46 16.02
C GLY A 133 -1.01 18.50 17.56
N GLY A 134 -0.29 17.57 18.18
CA GLY A 134 0.10 17.69 19.59
C GLY A 134 1.42 18.43 19.70
N PRO A 135 1.56 19.49 20.53
CA PRO A 135 0.72 19.85 21.68
C PRO A 135 -0.25 21.04 21.45
N CYS A 136 -0.73 21.31 20.24
CA CYS A 136 -1.37 22.59 19.91
C CYS A 136 -2.67 22.91 20.68
N SER A 137 -3.53 21.93 20.95
CA SER A 137 -4.72 22.17 21.79
C SER A 137 -4.36 22.51 23.24
N GLN A 138 -3.24 22.01 23.77
CA GLN A 138 -2.73 22.42 25.09
C GLN A 138 -2.24 23.86 25.04
N ILE A 139 -1.55 24.27 23.97
CA ILE A 139 -1.11 25.66 23.80
C ILE A 139 -2.30 26.62 23.80
N GLY A 140 -3.40 26.27 23.14
CA GLY A 140 -4.63 27.06 23.20
C GLY A 140 -5.20 27.16 24.62
N VAL A 141 -5.20 26.06 25.38
CA VAL A 141 -5.64 26.05 26.80
C VAL A 141 -4.71 26.87 27.68
N ASP A 142 -3.41 26.83 27.44
CA ASP A 142 -2.40 27.60 28.17
C ASP A 142 -2.60 29.10 27.91
N VAL A 143 -2.94 29.50 26.68
CA VAL A 143 -3.32 30.89 26.35
C VAL A 143 -4.57 31.30 27.13
N MET A 144 -5.59 30.46 27.19
CA MET A 144 -6.79 30.75 27.98
C MET A 144 -6.50 30.86 29.48
N SER A 145 -5.58 30.03 30.01
CA SER A 145 -5.21 30.09 31.43
C SER A 145 -4.48 31.37 31.82
N LYS A 146 -3.94 32.09 30.82
CA LYS A 146 -3.29 33.39 30.97
C LYS A 146 -4.25 34.57 30.75
N GLY A 147 -5.55 34.31 30.58
CA GLY A 147 -6.58 35.32 30.37
C GLY A 147 -7.05 35.47 28.91
N GLY A 148 -6.54 34.65 27.99
CA GLY A 148 -6.96 34.67 26.58
C GLY A 148 -8.39 34.14 26.38
N ASN A 149 -9.06 34.59 25.33
CA ASN A 149 -10.39 34.11 24.95
C ASN A 149 -10.34 33.08 23.81
N ALA A 150 -11.52 32.67 23.29
CA ALA A 150 -11.62 31.71 22.19
C ALA A 150 -10.84 32.11 20.93
N VAL A 151 -10.76 33.41 20.61
CA VAL A 151 -10.06 33.92 19.43
C VAL A 151 -8.55 33.94 19.65
N ASP A 152 -8.09 34.40 20.82
CA ASP A 152 -6.66 34.36 21.19
C ASP A 152 -6.13 32.92 21.13
N ALA A 153 -6.86 31.99 21.74
CA ALA A 153 -6.51 30.58 21.74
C ALA A 153 -6.54 29.96 20.34
N ALA A 154 -7.50 30.35 19.49
CA ALA A 154 -7.56 29.89 18.10
C ALA A 154 -6.33 30.34 17.30
N ILE A 155 -5.91 31.61 17.41
CA ILE A 155 -4.71 32.13 16.72
C ILE A 155 -3.46 31.36 17.17
N ALA A 156 -3.23 31.21 18.47
CA ALA A 156 -2.07 30.48 18.98
C ALA A 156 -2.08 29.00 18.56
N THR A 157 -3.26 28.36 18.56
CA THR A 157 -3.42 26.98 18.09
C THR A 157 -3.11 26.84 16.60
N MET A 158 -3.57 27.79 15.77
CA MET A 158 -3.30 27.83 14.33
C MET A 158 -1.82 28.05 14.00
N LEU A 159 -1.15 28.94 14.75
CA LEU A 159 0.30 29.15 14.61
C LEU A 159 1.08 27.90 14.98
N CYS A 160 0.67 27.20 16.05
CA CYS A 160 1.26 25.92 16.44
C CYS A 160 1.03 24.83 15.38
N ASP A 161 -0.22 24.66 14.92
CA ASP A 161 -0.55 23.66 13.89
C ASP A 161 0.19 23.96 12.58
N GLY A 162 0.39 25.25 12.23
CA GLY A 162 1.15 25.65 11.04
C GLY A 162 2.63 25.28 11.07
N VAL A 163 3.23 25.16 12.25
CA VAL A 163 4.64 24.73 12.38
C VAL A 163 4.77 23.22 12.55
N LEU A 164 3.79 22.55 13.17
CA LEU A 164 3.80 21.11 13.42
C LEU A 164 3.21 20.26 12.30
N CYS A 165 2.32 20.84 11.51
CA CYS A 165 1.64 20.23 10.38
C CYS A 165 1.90 21.07 9.10
N PRO A 166 3.17 21.34 8.77
CA PRO A 166 3.57 22.26 7.69
C PRO A 166 3.13 21.77 6.31
N GLU A 167 2.73 20.50 6.18
CA GLU A 167 2.22 19.97 4.92
C GLU A 167 0.78 20.40 4.62
N TYR A 168 0.03 20.94 5.59
CA TYR A 168 -1.40 21.26 5.41
C TYR A 168 -1.73 22.75 5.46
N LEU A 169 -1.13 23.48 6.38
CA LEU A 169 -1.43 24.89 6.65
C LEU A 169 -0.18 25.65 7.05
N GLY A 170 -0.27 26.97 7.04
CA GLY A 170 0.78 27.85 7.50
C GLY A 170 0.47 29.30 7.15
N ILE A 171 1.36 30.21 7.58
CA ILE A 171 1.20 31.64 7.32
C ILE A 171 1.31 32.02 5.84
N GLY A 172 1.79 31.11 4.98
CA GLY A 172 1.83 31.26 3.52
C GLY A 172 0.55 30.84 2.80
N GLY A 173 -0.53 30.48 3.52
CA GLY A 173 -1.84 30.14 2.97
C GLY A 173 -2.96 31.06 3.45
N GLY A 174 -4.16 30.51 3.57
CA GLY A 174 -5.37 31.22 3.97
C GLY A 174 -6.30 30.35 4.82
N PHE A 175 -7.41 30.95 5.27
CA PHE A 175 -8.42 30.24 6.05
C PHE A 175 -9.83 30.81 5.88
N LEU A 176 -10.82 29.98 6.21
CA LEU A 176 -12.19 30.39 6.46
C LEU A 176 -12.52 30.11 7.93
N MET A 177 -13.26 30.99 8.58
CA MET A 177 -13.60 30.86 10.00
C MET A 177 -15.04 31.31 10.29
N SER A 178 -15.65 30.68 11.30
CA SER A 178 -16.93 31.10 11.90
C SER A 178 -16.72 31.32 13.40
N ILE A 179 -17.16 32.46 13.91
CA ILE A 179 -17.05 32.89 15.31
C ILE A 179 -18.45 33.10 15.87
N TYR A 180 -18.84 32.28 16.84
CA TYR A 180 -20.06 32.43 17.62
C TYR A 180 -19.79 33.23 18.89
N ASN A 181 -20.59 34.28 19.12
CA ASN A 181 -20.56 35.06 20.34
C ASN A 181 -21.73 34.67 21.24
N ALA A 182 -21.42 34.13 22.43
CA ALA A 182 -22.44 33.59 23.33
C ALA A 182 -23.31 34.67 23.97
N THR A 183 -22.83 35.91 24.06
CA THR A 183 -23.55 37.04 24.65
C THR A 183 -24.56 37.60 23.66
N THR A 184 -24.14 37.83 22.41
CA THR A 184 -25.00 38.41 21.37
C THR A 184 -25.81 37.38 20.60
N LYS A 185 -25.47 36.08 20.74
CA LYS A 185 -26.05 34.96 19.97
C LYS A 185 -25.86 35.10 18.46
N LYS A 186 -24.86 35.86 18.03
CA LYS A 186 -24.53 36.07 16.62
C LYS A 186 -23.37 35.20 16.18
N VAL A 187 -23.34 34.89 14.89
CA VAL A 187 -22.22 34.21 14.23
C VAL A 187 -21.65 35.11 13.14
N ILE A 188 -20.35 35.34 13.19
CA ILE A 188 -19.59 36.13 12.21
C ILE A 188 -18.68 35.18 11.45
N THR A 189 -18.61 35.37 10.14
CA THR A 189 -17.78 34.57 9.23
C THR A 189 -16.63 35.42 8.71
N ILE A 190 -15.44 34.82 8.66
CA ILE A 190 -14.20 35.46 8.24
C ILE A 190 -13.69 34.73 7.01
N ASN A 191 -13.46 35.47 5.93
CA ASN A 191 -12.89 34.99 4.69
C ASN A 191 -11.48 35.57 4.51
N ALA A 192 -10.49 34.85 5.02
CA ALA A 192 -9.07 35.11 4.80
C ALA A 192 -8.50 34.17 3.72
N ARG A 193 -9.32 33.89 2.69
CA ARG A 193 -8.92 33.12 1.51
C ARG A 193 -7.97 33.94 0.65
N GLU A 194 -7.02 33.26 0.03
CA GLU A 194 -6.03 33.85 -0.85
C GLU A 194 -6.67 34.44 -2.11
N THR A 195 -6.11 35.54 -2.63
CA THR A 195 -6.59 36.20 -3.85
C THR A 195 -5.62 36.00 -5.01
N ALA A 196 -6.14 35.91 -6.23
CA ALA A 196 -5.32 35.90 -7.44
C ALA A 196 -4.53 37.22 -7.54
N PRO A 197 -3.22 37.19 -7.85
CA PRO A 197 -2.43 38.40 -8.09
C PRO A 197 -3.01 39.25 -9.22
N ALA A 198 -2.79 40.56 -9.20
CA ALA A 198 -3.31 41.49 -10.20
C ALA A 198 -2.85 41.15 -11.63
N ALA A 199 -1.68 40.53 -11.77
CA ALA A 199 -1.11 40.10 -13.04
C ALA A 199 -1.60 38.72 -13.52
N ALA A 200 -2.46 38.02 -12.78
CA ALA A 200 -3.01 36.74 -13.18
C ALA A 200 -3.93 36.88 -14.41
N SER A 201 -3.96 35.85 -15.27
CA SER A 201 -4.83 35.83 -16.44
C SER A 201 -5.65 34.56 -16.51
N THR A 202 -6.83 34.64 -17.12
CA THR A 202 -7.80 33.54 -17.19
C THR A 202 -7.24 32.27 -17.84
N SER A 203 -6.33 32.40 -18.80
CA SER A 203 -5.79 31.27 -19.57
C SER A 203 -4.38 30.84 -19.16
N MET A 204 -3.81 31.38 -18.07
CA MET A 204 -2.38 31.17 -17.73
C MET A 204 -1.95 29.72 -17.48
N PHE A 205 -2.90 28.79 -17.29
CA PHE A 205 -2.63 27.36 -17.10
C PHE A 205 -3.14 26.46 -18.22
N VAL A 206 -3.72 27.01 -19.30
CA VAL A 206 -4.28 26.20 -20.39
C VAL A 206 -3.21 25.35 -21.09
N GLU A 207 -2.07 25.95 -21.45
CA GLU A 207 -0.98 25.25 -22.14
C GLU A 207 -0.23 24.27 -21.22
N ASN A 208 -0.19 24.56 -19.92
CA ASN A 208 0.54 23.76 -18.94
C ASN A 208 -0.16 23.79 -17.57
N PRO A 209 -1.12 22.87 -17.35
CA PRO A 209 -1.88 22.79 -16.10
C PRO A 209 -1.03 22.52 -14.86
N ASP A 210 0.12 21.84 -14.98
CA ASP A 210 0.98 21.52 -13.83
C ASP A 210 1.52 22.77 -13.13
N LYS A 211 1.61 23.91 -13.84
CA LYS A 211 2.02 25.21 -13.27
C LYS A 211 1.00 25.80 -12.31
N SER A 212 -0.24 25.29 -12.30
CA SER A 212 -1.24 25.65 -11.30
C SER A 212 -0.97 24.96 -9.95
N ILE A 213 -0.25 23.84 -9.96
CA ILE A 213 0.09 23.03 -8.78
C ILE A 213 1.49 23.38 -8.28
N TYR A 214 2.48 23.50 -9.16
CA TYR A 214 3.91 23.62 -8.78
C TYR A 214 4.53 24.95 -9.21
N GLY A 215 5.42 25.47 -8.36
CA GLY A 215 6.22 26.67 -8.64
C GLY A 215 5.48 27.99 -8.43
N GLY A 216 6.13 29.11 -8.74
CA GLY A 216 5.68 30.43 -8.29
C GLY A 216 4.36 30.94 -8.89
N LEU A 217 3.99 30.48 -10.09
CA LEU A 217 2.72 30.87 -10.74
C LEU A 217 1.49 30.31 -10.01
N ALA A 218 1.67 29.23 -9.24
CA ALA A 218 0.62 28.61 -8.45
C ALA A 218 0.26 29.41 -7.19
N ILE A 219 1.12 30.34 -6.77
CA ILE A 219 1.01 31.06 -5.51
C ILE A 219 -0.03 32.18 -5.65
N ALA A 220 -1.08 32.11 -4.83
CA ALA A 220 -2.00 33.23 -4.61
C ALA A 220 -1.58 34.05 -3.37
N VAL A 221 -2.07 35.28 -3.25
CA VAL A 221 -1.68 36.21 -2.18
C VAL A 221 -2.08 35.65 -0.81
N PRO A 222 -1.12 35.34 0.11
CA PRO A 222 -1.43 34.72 1.39
C PRO A 222 -2.29 35.59 2.31
N GLY A 223 -3.34 35.00 2.88
CA GLY A 223 -4.31 35.71 3.71
C GLY A 223 -4.24 35.45 5.21
N ALA A 224 -3.57 34.38 5.63
CA ALA A 224 -3.65 33.87 7.01
C ALA A 224 -3.26 34.91 8.07
N LEU A 225 -2.16 35.64 7.90
CA LEU A 225 -1.71 36.62 8.89
C LEU A 225 -2.66 37.83 9.00
N LYS A 226 -3.10 38.40 7.86
CA LYS A 226 -4.10 39.48 7.88
C LYS A 226 -5.38 39.01 8.57
N GLY A 227 -5.80 37.78 8.32
CA GLY A 227 -6.92 37.14 9.01
C GLY A 227 -6.73 37.09 10.53
N TYR A 228 -5.57 36.61 11.02
CA TYR A 228 -5.28 36.54 12.46
C TYR A 228 -5.29 37.93 13.12
N SER A 229 -4.71 38.93 12.46
CA SER A 229 -4.71 40.30 12.99
C SER A 229 -6.11 40.90 13.03
N ALA A 230 -6.92 40.71 11.97
CA ALA A 230 -8.27 41.22 11.91
C ALA A 230 -9.15 40.64 13.03
N ILE A 231 -9.12 39.32 13.25
CA ILE A 231 -9.92 38.69 14.30
C ILE A 231 -9.38 39.01 15.70
N TYR A 232 -8.07 39.17 15.89
CA TYR A 232 -7.50 39.61 17.16
C TYR A 232 -7.98 41.01 17.53
N ASN A 233 -7.99 41.94 16.57
CA ASN A 233 -8.43 43.31 16.78
C ASN A 233 -9.95 43.40 17.08
N LEU A 234 -10.76 42.52 16.48
CA LEU A 234 -12.21 42.53 16.69
C LEU A 234 -12.67 41.80 17.94
N TYR A 235 -12.07 40.65 18.22
CA TYR A 235 -12.57 39.69 19.21
C TYR A 235 -11.49 39.11 20.12
N GLY A 236 -10.20 39.35 19.87
CA GLY A 236 -9.10 38.91 20.72
C GLY A 236 -8.74 39.92 21.81
N GLY A 237 -7.50 39.85 22.28
CA GLY A 237 -6.93 40.83 23.21
C GLY A 237 -6.99 40.44 24.69
N GLY A 238 -7.42 39.22 25.02
CA GLY A 238 -7.32 38.68 26.38
C GLY A 238 -5.87 38.44 26.82
N VAL A 239 -4.96 38.26 25.86
CA VAL A 239 -3.51 38.28 26.05
C VAL A 239 -2.82 39.17 25.00
N PRO A 240 -1.58 39.65 25.25
CA PRO A 240 -0.84 40.44 24.28
C PRO A 240 -0.57 39.67 22.97
N TRP A 241 -0.70 40.34 21.82
CA TRP A 241 -0.47 39.77 20.48
C TRP A 241 0.84 38.98 20.39
N GLU A 242 1.94 39.55 20.87
CA GLU A 242 3.26 38.93 20.91
C GLU A 242 3.25 37.54 21.57
N SER A 243 2.48 37.39 22.64
CA SER A 243 2.43 36.16 23.43
C SER A 243 1.78 34.98 22.69
N LEU A 244 1.00 35.24 21.63
CA LEU A 244 0.37 34.21 20.81
C LEU A 244 1.39 33.48 19.91
N PHE A 245 2.51 34.13 19.58
CA PHE A 245 3.55 33.61 18.69
C PHE A 245 4.62 32.82 19.44
N GLU A 246 4.86 33.17 20.69
CA GLU A 246 5.92 32.60 21.52
C GLU A 246 5.95 31.06 21.53
N PRO A 247 4.81 30.33 21.68
CA PRO A 247 4.83 28.87 21.65
C PRO A 247 5.33 28.31 20.31
N ALA A 248 4.88 28.88 19.18
CA ALA A 248 5.27 28.43 17.84
C ALA A 248 6.75 28.76 17.56
N ILE A 249 7.23 29.94 17.99
CA ILE A 249 8.64 30.33 17.91
C ILE A 249 9.52 29.31 18.63
N GLN A 250 9.16 28.96 19.87
CA GLN A 250 9.92 27.98 20.66
C GLN A 250 9.94 26.60 20.01
N LEU A 251 8.83 26.16 19.41
CA LEU A 251 8.76 24.89 18.69
C LEU A 251 9.70 24.88 17.47
N CYS A 252 9.72 25.97 16.68
CA CYS A 252 10.61 26.11 15.54
C CYS A 252 12.10 26.03 15.92
N GLU A 253 12.49 26.55 17.09
CA GLU A 253 13.89 26.61 17.56
C GLU A 253 14.35 25.32 18.26
N LYS A 254 13.54 24.83 19.19
CA LYS A 254 13.82 23.58 19.93
C LYS A 254 13.81 22.40 18.99
N GLY A 255 12.94 22.45 17.98
CA GLY A 255 12.68 21.39 17.03
C GLY A 255 11.46 20.57 17.42
N MET A 256 10.90 19.92 16.42
CA MET A 256 9.66 19.17 16.51
C MET A 256 9.88 17.76 15.97
N ASP A 257 9.18 16.79 16.54
CA ASP A 257 9.23 15.41 16.05
C ASP A 257 8.45 15.29 14.74
N ILE A 258 9.01 14.58 13.77
CA ILE A 258 8.26 14.14 12.59
C ILE A 258 7.14 13.20 13.07
N SER A 259 5.88 13.58 12.80
CA SER A 259 4.73 12.72 13.07
C SER A 259 4.63 11.60 12.03
N LYS A 260 3.93 10.49 12.35
CA LYS A 260 3.66 9.41 11.38
C LYS A 260 2.99 9.92 10.11
N ARG A 261 2.10 10.91 10.26
CA ARG A 261 1.34 11.48 9.15
C ARG A 261 2.25 12.35 8.28
N LEU A 262 3.06 13.22 8.90
CA LEU A 262 4.04 14.04 8.20
C LEU A 262 5.06 13.15 7.46
N GLU A 263 5.57 12.08 8.09
CA GLU A 263 6.43 11.09 7.41
C GLU A 263 5.78 10.51 6.15
N THR A 264 4.52 10.10 6.24
CA THR A 264 3.79 9.53 5.09
C THR A 264 3.66 10.55 3.96
N ASN A 265 3.35 11.81 4.29
CA ASN A 265 3.18 12.87 3.29
C ASN A 265 4.54 13.28 2.69
N MET A 266 5.60 13.35 3.49
CA MET A 266 6.95 13.60 3.00
C MET A 266 7.43 12.49 2.08
N LYS A 267 7.21 11.22 2.42
CA LYS A 267 7.57 10.07 1.54
C LYS A 267 6.84 10.13 0.20
N ASN A 268 5.55 10.47 0.23
CA ASN A 268 4.75 10.60 -1.00
C ASN A 268 5.11 11.83 -1.84
N ASN A 269 5.81 12.82 -1.26
CA ASN A 269 6.23 14.06 -1.92
C ASN A 269 7.75 14.28 -1.81
N GLN A 270 8.52 13.18 -1.78
CA GLN A 270 9.97 13.24 -1.56
C GLN A 270 10.66 14.04 -2.66
N ASP A 271 10.28 13.83 -3.93
CA ASP A 271 10.82 14.57 -5.06
C ASP A 271 10.61 16.09 -4.92
N MET A 272 9.45 16.52 -4.40
CA MET A 272 9.19 17.95 -4.16
C MET A 272 10.14 18.50 -3.08
N ILE A 273 10.30 17.78 -1.97
CA ILE A 273 11.16 18.18 -0.86
C ILE A 273 12.63 18.21 -1.29
N GLU A 274 13.08 17.24 -2.08
CA GLU A 274 14.47 17.16 -2.56
C GLU A 274 14.84 18.28 -3.52
N ASN A 275 13.89 18.75 -4.31
CA ASN A 275 14.11 19.74 -5.36
C ASN A 275 14.08 21.19 -4.85
N ASP A 276 13.47 21.45 -3.69
CA ASP A 276 13.50 22.77 -3.05
C ASP A 276 14.58 22.83 -1.95
N PRO A 277 15.57 23.74 -2.05
CA PRO A 277 16.67 23.79 -1.09
C PRO A 277 16.24 24.00 0.38
N SER A 278 15.19 24.77 0.63
CA SER A 278 14.74 25.11 2.00
C SER A 278 13.91 23.98 2.62
N LEU A 279 13.05 23.32 1.82
CA LEU A 279 12.34 22.11 2.23
C LEU A 279 13.34 20.99 2.49
N ARG A 280 14.33 20.82 1.61
CA ARG A 280 15.42 19.85 1.78
C ARG A 280 16.18 20.10 3.08
N GLU A 281 16.62 21.34 3.33
CA GLU A 281 17.30 21.74 4.57
C GLU A 281 16.51 21.33 5.83
N SER A 282 15.18 21.47 5.78
CA SER A 282 14.32 21.24 6.95
C SER A 282 13.93 19.77 7.13
N PHE A 283 13.55 19.09 6.05
CA PHE A 283 12.84 17.81 6.06
C PHE A 283 13.62 16.65 5.46
N TYR A 284 14.75 16.90 4.80
CA TYR A 284 15.60 15.86 4.24
C TYR A 284 16.79 15.62 5.15
N ASP A 285 17.21 14.35 5.25
CA ASP A 285 18.45 13.97 5.89
C ASP A 285 19.47 13.68 4.81
N GLU A 286 20.46 14.58 4.69
CA GLU A 286 21.53 14.46 3.70
C GLU A 286 22.40 13.23 3.95
N GLU A 287 22.62 12.85 5.22
CA GLU A 287 23.42 11.68 5.57
C GLU A 287 22.73 10.41 5.09
N SER A 288 21.42 10.31 5.33
CA SER A 288 20.63 9.13 4.96
C SER A 288 19.89 9.20 3.62
N SER A 289 20.11 10.26 2.83
CA SER A 289 19.55 10.44 1.47
C SER A 289 18.07 10.03 1.39
N ARG A 290 17.29 10.56 2.32
CA ARG A 290 15.85 10.33 2.45
C ARG A 290 15.21 11.51 3.17
N VAL A 291 13.90 11.62 3.06
CA VAL A 291 13.14 12.45 4.00
C VAL A 291 13.30 11.92 5.43
N LYS A 292 13.28 12.83 6.40
CA LYS A 292 13.26 12.51 7.82
C LYS A 292 12.04 11.63 8.13
N THR A 293 12.19 10.72 9.09
CA THR A 293 11.20 9.72 9.47
C THR A 293 10.70 9.95 10.88
N ARG A 294 9.61 9.27 11.25
CA ARG A 294 8.95 9.49 12.53
C ARG A 294 9.91 9.45 13.73
N GLY A 295 9.79 10.45 14.59
CA GLY A 295 10.61 10.60 15.80
C GLY A 295 11.95 11.30 15.56
N GLU A 296 12.34 11.55 14.31
CA GLU A 296 13.44 12.46 14.01
C GLU A 296 12.99 13.91 14.16
N ILE A 297 13.94 14.79 14.47
CA ILE A 297 13.67 16.19 14.76
C ILE A 297 13.89 17.04 13.51
N TYR A 298 12.93 17.91 13.20
CA TYR A 298 13.10 19.00 12.25
C TYR A 298 13.01 20.35 12.96
N LYS A 299 13.67 21.36 12.39
CA LYS A 299 13.73 22.72 12.91
C LYS A 299 13.39 23.70 11.80
N LEU A 300 12.81 24.84 12.16
CA LEU A 300 12.45 25.90 11.22
C LEU A 300 13.01 27.26 11.70
N PRO A 301 14.33 27.42 11.81
CA PRO A 301 14.94 28.60 12.44
C PRO A 301 14.62 29.91 11.70
N LYS A 302 14.55 29.88 10.36
CA LYS A 302 14.16 31.04 9.54
C LYS A 302 12.71 31.46 9.82
N LEU A 303 11.82 30.48 10.01
CA LEU A 303 10.43 30.75 10.36
C LEU A 303 10.31 31.27 11.79
N ALA A 304 11.10 30.78 12.75
CA ALA A 304 11.13 31.31 14.12
C ALA A 304 11.47 32.81 14.14
N GLU A 305 12.48 33.23 13.38
CA GLU A 305 12.87 34.64 13.27
C GLU A 305 11.77 35.47 12.61
N THR A 306 11.16 34.94 11.54
CA THR A 306 10.02 35.59 10.88
C THR A 306 8.85 35.79 11.82
N LEU A 307 8.48 34.76 12.59
CA LEU A 307 7.41 34.84 13.59
C LEU A 307 7.72 35.82 14.72
N ARG A 308 9.00 35.94 15.14
CA ARG A 308 9.44 36.92 16.13
C ARG A 308 9.30 38.36 15.62
N ILE A 309 9.67 38.61 14.37
CA ILE A 309 9.51 39.92 13.74
C ILE A 309 8.02 40.25 13.63
N ILE A 310 7.17 39.32 13.18
CA ILE A 310 5.72 39.51 13.09
C ILE A 310 5.08 39.74 14.47
N ALA A 311 5.55 39.04 15.51
CA ALA A 311 5.09 39.24 16.87
C ALA A 311 5.30 40.70 17.30
N LYS A 312 6.49 41.25 17.03
CA LYS A 312 6.90 42.59 17.47
C LYS A 312 6.39 43.73 16.60
N GLU A 313 6.46 43.57 15.28
CA GLU A 313 6.13 44.62 14.30
C GLU A 313 4.67 44.53 13.81
N GLY A 314 3.96 43.44 14.15
CA GLY A 314 2.64 43.13 13.61
C GLY A 314 2.71 42.52 12.21
N VAL A 315 1.54 42.21 11.66
CA VAL A 315 1.43 41.49 10.38
C VAL A 315 1.95 42.29 9.19
N ASP A 316 1.95 43.62 9.29
CA ASP A 316 2.46 44.50 8.24
C ASP A 316 3.95 44.30 7.97
N ALA A 317 4.70 43.63 8.86
CA ALA A 317 6.05 43.15 8.55
C ALA A 317 6.13 42.43 7.20
N ILE A 318 5.11 41.63 6.84
CA ILE A 318 5.01 40.91 5.56
C ILE A 318 4.36 41.76 4.47
N TYR A 319 3.28 42.48 4.78
CA TYR A 319 2.45 43.12 3.75
C TYR A 319 2.95 44.51 3.32
N ASN A 320 3.59 45.28 4.21
CA ASN A 320 4.14 46.61 3.90
C ASN A 320 5.24 47.05 4.89
N GLY A 321 6.15 46.15 5.25
CA GLY A 321 7.06 46.31 6.38
C GLY A 321 8.44 45.70 6.14
N SER A 322 9.13 45.36 7.23
CA SER A 322 10.56 45.00 7.23
C SER A 322 10.90 43.71 6.47
N LEU A 323 9.94 42.79 6.30
CA LEU A 323 10.12 41.52 5.59
C LEU A 323 9.59 41.55 4.15
N THR A 324 8.78 42.55 3.77
CA THR A 324 8.12 42.61 2.46
C THR A 324 9.09 42.51 1.30
N SER A 325 10.20 43.25 1.33
CA SER A 325 11.20 43.19 0.23
C SER A 325 11.83 41.81 0.10
N LYS A 326 12.18 41.16 1.22
CA LYS A 326 12.77 39.81 1.23
C LYS A 326 11.81 38.77 0.68
N VAL A 327 10.53 38.84 1.06
CA VAL A 327 9.48 37.96 0.55
C VAL A 327 9.33 38.13 -0.96
N LEU A 328 9.23 39.37 -1.45
CA LEU A 328 9.09 39.65 -2.88
C LEU A 328 10.32 39.23 -3.69
N GLU A 329 11.53 39.39 -3.16
CA GLU A 329 12.76 38.92 -3.80
C GLU A 329 12.77 37.39 -3.95
N ASP A 330 12.32 36.65 -2.95
CA ASP A 330 12.22 35.19 -3.03
C ASP A 330 11.10 34.73 -3.98
N LEU A 331 9.92 35.36 -3.92
CA LEU A 331 8.82 35.08 -4.83
C LEU A 331 9.18 35.35 -6.30
N LYS A 332 9.98 36.39 -6.55
CA LYS A 332 10.49 36.70 -7.90
C LYS A 332 11.42 35.61 -8.43
N LYS A 333 12.24 34.97 -7.58
CA LYS A 333 13.15 33.87 -8.01
C LYS A 333 12.38 32.67 -8.55
N VAL A 334 11.20 32.39 -7.99
CA VAL A 334 10.32 31.31 -8.45
C VAL A 334 9.29 31.75 -9.50
N LYS A 335 9.43 32.97 -10.04
CA LYS A 335 8.55 33.55 -11.07
C LYS A 335 7.10 33.69 -10.61
N SER A 336 6.87 34.01 -9.33
CA SER A 336 5.54 34.38 -8.84
C SER A 336 5.06 35.70 -9.45
N LEU A 337 3.73 35.83 -9.54
CA LEU A 337 3.06 37.04 -10.03
C LEU A 337 2.79 38.07 -8.93
N ILE A 338 3.02 37.72 -7.66
CA ILE A 338 2.73 38.60 -6.52
C ILE A 338 3.64 39.83 -6.54
N THR A 339 3.02 41.00 -6.52
CA THR A 339 3.67 42.31 -6.43
C THR A 339 3.59 42.90 -5.02
N LYS A 340 4.25 44.03 -4.80
CA LYS A 340 4.14 44.77 -3.54
C LYS A 340 2.71 45.27 -3.34
N GLU A 341 2.09 45.73 -4.43
CA GLU A 341 0.72 46.23 -4.45
C GLU A 341 -0.28 45.12 -4.13
N ASP A 342 -0.06 43.90 -4.62
CA ASP A 342 -0.90 42.74 -4.28
C ASP A 342 -0.91 42.45 -2.78
N LEU A 343 0.27 42.49 -2.13
CA LEU A 343 0.38 42.33 -0.67
C LEU A 343 -0.25 43.52 0.07
N ALA A 344 0.02 44.75 -0.36
CA ALA A 344 -0.51 45.94 0.31
C ALA A 344 -2.04 46.05 0.23
N ASN A 345 -2.63 45.57 -0.86
CA ASN A 345 -4.07 45.68 -1.14
C ASN A 345 -4.88 44.46 -0.66
N TYR A 346 -4.24 43.40 -0.16
CA TYR A 346 -4.95 42.24 0.36
C TYR A 346 -5.78 42.61 1.59
N ASP A 347 -7.06 42.23 1.58
CA ASP A 347 -7.98 42.42 2.72
C ASP A 347 -8.85 41.19 3.00
N VAL A 348 -9.29 41.10 4.25
CA VAL A 348 -10.08 40.00 4.81
C VAL A 348 -11.55 40.38 4.81
N GLU A 349 -12.44 39.51 4.34
CA GLU A 349 -13.88 39.80 4.40
C GLU A 349 -14.46 39.29 5.71
N ILE A 350 -15.31 40.12 6.32
CA ILE A 350 -15.89 39.87 7.64
C ILE A 350 -17.38 40.20 7.57
N GLU A 351 -18.22 39.19 7.73
CA GLU A 351 -19.65 39.32 7.53
C GLU A 351 -20.43 38.54 8.59
N GLU A 352 -21.70 38.91 8.82
CA GLU A 352 -22.60 38.08 9.62
C GLU A 352 -23.00 36.84 8.81
N SER A 353 -22.99 35.67 9.46
CA SER A 353 -23.30 34.41 8.79
C SER A 353 -24.68 34.43 8.14
N PHE A 354 -24.87 33.66 7.08
CA PHE A 354 -26.20 33.44 6.51
C PHE A 354 -26.95 32.35 7.31
N PRO A 355 -28.03 32.69 8.04
CA PRO A 355 -28.76 31.70 8.84
C PRO A 355 -29.74 30.90 7.97
N VAL A 356 -29.66 29.57 8.04
CA VAL A 356 -30.58 28.65 7.35
C VAL A 356 -31.31 27.79 8.36
N LYS A 357 -32.64 27.93 8.39
CA LYS A 357 -33.50 27.23 9.35
C LYS A 357 -33.88 25.83 8.85
N LEU A 358 -33.69 24.83 9.70
CA LEU A 358 -34.23 23.47 9.52
C LEU A 358 -35.62 23.35 10.16
N LYS A 359 -36.44 22.39 9.70
CA LYS A 359 -37.77 22.04 10.22
C LYS A 359 -37.71 21.66 11.70
N SER A 360 -36.61 21.08 12.15
CA SER A 360 -36.35 20.78 13.58
C SER A 360 -36.23 22.02 14.47
N GLY A 361 -36.07 23.22 13.88
CA GLY A 361 -35.86 24.48 14.59
C GLY A 361 -34.38 24.83 14.81
N HIS A 362 -33.45 23.93 14.48
CA HIS A 362 -32.02 24.25 14.42
C HIS A 362 -31.71 25.22 13.28
N ILE A 363 -30.70 26.06 13.47
CA ILE A 363 -30.26 27.06 12.51
C ILE A 363 -28.80 26.78 12.14
N ILE A 364 -28.53 26.66 10.84
CA ILE A 364 -27.19 26.49 10.28
C ILE A 364 -26.61 27.86 9.99
N HIS A 365 -25.41 28.13 10.51
CA HIS A 365 -24.66 29.35 10.27
C HIS A 365 -23.38 29.03 9.51
N THR A 366 -23.21 29.67 8.36
CA THR A 366 -22.09 29.43 7.47
C THR A 366 -21.77 30.68 6.64
N GLY A 367 -20.55 30.73 6.09
CA GLY A 367 -20.05 31.86 5.31
C GLY A 367 -20.48 31.84 3.85
N PRO A 368 -20.36 32.99 3.15
CA PRO A 368 -20.68 33.08 1.72
C PRO A 368 -19.64 32.34 0.85
N PRO A 369 -19.95 32.08 -0.44
CA PRO A 369 -18.95 31.73 -1.44
C PRO A 369 -17.76 32.71 -1.41
N PRO A 370 -16.50 32.27 -1.52
CA PRO A 370 -16.07 30.99 -2.07
C PRO A 370 -16.16 29.80 -1.11
N SER A 371 -16.64 29.96 0.13
CA SER A 371 -16.96 28.82 1.00
C SER A 371 -18.04 27.92 0.38
N SER A 372 -17.89 26.60 0.55
CA SER A 372 -18.98 25.65 0.22
C SER A 372 -20.05 25.57 1.32
N GLY A 373 -20.08 26.52 2.26
CA GLY A 373 -21.04 26.60 3.35
C GLY A 373 -22.50 26.56 2.90
N ILE A 374 -22.83 27.35 1.89
CA ILE A 374 -24.20 27.39 1.35
C ILE A 374 -24.60 26.05 0.70
N ILE A 375 -23.65 25.31 0.12
CA ILE A 375 -23.88 23.97 -0.42
C ILE A 375 -24.12 22.95 0.69
N LEU A 376 -23.40 23.05 1.81
CA LEU A 376 -23.69 22.26 3.00
C LEU A 376 -25.12 22.52 3.49
N ALA A 377 -25.52 23.79 3.58
CA ALA A 377 -26.87 24.16 3.99
C ALA A 377 -27.93 23.64 3.00
N TYR A 378 -27.65 23.70 1.70
CA TYR A 378 -28.50 23.11 0.66
C TYR A 378 -28.70 21.61 0.86
N ILE A 379 -27.61 20.84 1.03
CA ILE A 379 -27.66 19.39 1.24
C ILE A 379 -28.50 19.06 2.48
N LEU A 380 -28.27 19.77 3.59
CA LEU A 380 -29.03 19.54 4.82
C LEU A 380 -30.50 19.93 4.67
N ARG A 381 -30.81 21.01 3.95
CA ARG A 381 -32.18 21.43 3.66
C ARG A 381 -32.93 20.45 2.77
N VAL A 382 -32.26 19.80 1.81
CA VAL A 382 -32.86 18.72 1.00
C VAL A 382 -33.20 17.52 1.89
N LEU A 383 -32.25 17.08 2.71
CA LEU A 383 -32.40 15.92 3.61
C LEU A 383 -33.40 16.14 4.76
N ASP A 384 -33.70 17.39 5.09
CA ASP A 384 -34.59 17.78 6.19
C ASP A 384 -36.05 17.35 5.94
N GLY A 385 -36.46 16.29 6.66
CA GLY A 385 -37.73 15.59 6.46
C GLY A 385 -37.64 14.34 5.57
N MET A 386 -36.45 13.99 5.08
CA MET A 386 -36.20 12.70 4.39
C MET A 386 -35.51 11.67 5.29
N LEU A 387 -34.77 12.12 6.31
CA LEU A 387 -34.07 11.27 7.27
C LEU A 387 -34.69 11.40 8.69
N PRO A 388 -34.72 10.31 9.49
CA PRO A 388 -34.32 8.94 9.14
C PRO A 388 -35.33 8.26 8.21
N ALA A 389 -34.83 7.48 7.25
CA ALA A 389 -35.62 6.58 6.42
C ALA A 389 -35.86 5.24 7.16
N PRO A 390 -36.73 4.35 6.63
CA PRO A 390 -37.03 3.06 7.26
C PRO A 390 -35.83 2.12 7.45
N ASN A 391 -34.72 2.32 6.74
CA ASN A 391 -33.50 1.52 6.89
C ASN A 391 -32.24 2.29 6.47
N ALA A 392 -31.09 1.83 6.97
CA ALA A 392 -29.78 2.47 6.73
C ALA A 392 -29.33 2.47 5.26
N GLY A 393 -29.77 1.47 4.47
CA GLY A 393 -29.47 1.43 3.04
C GLY A 393 -30.18 2.53 2.26
N LEU A 394 -31.44 2.80 2.62
CA LEU A 394 -32.19 3.92 2.04
C LEU A 394 -31.69 5.28 2.54
N ASP A 395 -31.26 5.37 3.80
CA ASP A 395 -30.58 6.56 4.32
C ASP A 395 -29.34 6.89 3.49
N ALA A 396 -28.48 5.91 3.27
CA ALA A 396 -27.27 6.07 2.47
C ALA A 396 -27.58 6.52 1.04
N HIS A 397 -28.61 5.93 0.42
CA HIS A 397 -29.06 6.33 -0.90
C HIS A 397 -29.54 7.78 -0.94
N ARG A 398 -30.46 8.18 -0.06
CA ARG A 398 -30.99 9.56 -0.02
C ARG A 398 -29.90 10.58 0.29
N LEU A 399 -28.94 10.21 1.14
CA LEU A 399 -27.76 11.02 1.44
C LEU A 399 -26.89 11.23 0.20
N VAL A 400 -26.59 10.17 -0.54
CA VAL A 400 -25.84 10.24 -1.80
C VAL A 400 -26.56 11.08 -2.85
N GLU A 401 -27.87 10.93 -3.01
CA GLU A 401 -28.64 11.74 -3.97
C GLU A 401 -28.64 13.23 -3.59
N ALA A 402 -28.78 13.55 -2.30
CA ALA A 402 -28.66 14.93 -1.83
C ALA A 402 -27.25 15.50 -2.08
N PHE A 403 -26.19 14.70 -1.91
CA PHE A 403 -24.83 15.10 -2.26
C PHE A 403 -24.69 15.45 -3.74
N LYS A 404 -25.27 14.65 -4.64
CA LYS A 404 -25.27 14.91 -6.08
C LYS A 404 -25.96 16.22 -6.43
N PHE A 405 -27.16 16.46 -5.90
CA PHE A 405 -27.87 17.74 -6.12
C PHE A 405 -27.10 18.95 -5.56
N GLY A 406 -26.52 18.82 -4.36
CA GLY A 406 -25.71 19.89 -3.77
C GLY A 406 -24.46 20.19 -4.60
N TYR A 407 -23.75 19.16 -5.07
CA TYR A 407 -22.56 19.35 -5.90
C TYR A 407 -22.89 19.80 -7.32
N GLY A 408 -24.12 19.56 -7.81
CA GLY A 408 -24.61 20.13 -9.06
C GLY A 408 -24.69 21.65 -8.98
N GLU A 409 -25.35 22.17 -7.94
CA GLU A 409 -25.42 23.61 -7.67
C GLU A 409 -24.04 24.22 -7.37
N ARG A 410 -23.13 23.47 -6.75
CA ARG A 410 -21.74 23.92 -6.52
C ARG A 410 -21.03 24.32 -7.81
N THR A 411 -21.39 23.70 -8.94
CA THR A 411 -20.73 23.97 -10.24
C THR A 411 -21.02 25.37 -10.80
N HIS A 412 -22.00 26.08 -10.25
CA HIS A 412 -22.35 27.44 -10.67
C HIS A 412 -21.82 28.53 -9.73
N LEU A 413 -21.11 28.15 -8.65
CA LEU A 413 -20.62 29.09 -7.65
C LEU A 413 -19.19 29.55 -7.91
N GLY A 414 -18.92 30.80 -7.53
CA GLY A 414 -17.62 31.47 -7.57
C GLY A 414 -17.49 32.44 -6.40
N ASP A 415 -16.43 33.25 -6.40
CA ASP A 415 -16.30 34.39 -5.48
C ASP A 415 -17.54 35.31 -5.58
N HIS A 416 -18.22 35.54 -4.47
CA HIS A 416 -19.47 36.31 -4.44
C HIS A 416 -19.29 37.80 -4.78
N THR A 417 -18.05 38.30 -4.75
CA THR A 417 -17.73 39.67 -5.18
C THR A 417 -17.59 39.79 -6.71
N PHE A 418 -17.46 38.67 -7.43
CA PHE A 418 -17.32 38.60 -8.88
C PHE A 418 -18.51 37.92 -9.57
N VAL A 419 -19.23 37.04 -8.86
CA VAL A 419 -20.34 36.25 -9.40
C VAL A 419 -21.59 36.47 -8.56
N ASP A 420 -22.74 36.65 -9.23
CA ASP A 420 -24.03 36.71 -8.54
C ASP A 420 -24.44 35.35 -7.98
N VAL A 421 -24.43 35.25 -6.66
CA VAL A 421 -24.80 34.06 -5.89
C VAL A 421 -26.16 34.20 -5.20
N SER A 422 -26.91 35.27 -5.44
CA SER A 422 -28.22 35.53 -4.79
C SER A 422 -29.20 34.36 -4.95
N GLN A 423 -29.22 33.74 -6.14
CA GLN A 423 -30.15 32.67 -6.48
C GLN A 423 -30.02 31.45 -5.56
N ILE A 424 -28.81 31.06 -5.16
CA ILE A 424 -28.64 29.88 -4.29
C ILE A 424 -29.17 30.16 -2.87
N TYR A 425 -29.05 31.40 -2.38
CA TYR A 425 -29.60 31.78 -1.08
C TYR A 425 -31.13 31.72 -1.07
N ASP A 426 -31.77 32.17 -2.15
CA ASP A 426 -33.22 32.10 -2.31
C ASP A 426 -33.71 30.65 -2.41
N LYS A 427 -33.00 29.81 -3.19
CA LYS A 427 -33.27 28.37 -3.28
C LYS A 427 -33.22 27.72 -1.90
N VAL A 428 -32.15 27.93 -1.14
CA VAL A 428 -31.92 27.30 0.18
C VAL A 428 -32.99 27.71 1.21
N LYS A 429 -33.47 28.96 1.15
CA LYS A 429 -34.55 29.48 2.02
C LYS A 429 -35.94 29.00 1.61
N SER A 430 -36.16 28.62 0.36
CA SER A 430 -37.48 28.25 -0.15
C SER A 430 -37.86 26.80 0.23
N ASP A 431 -38.89 26.64 1.06
CA ASP A 431 -39.45 25.32 1.38
C ASP A 431 -40.01 24.62 0.12
N CYS A 432 -40.72 25.36 -0.73
CA CYS A 432 -41.30 24.84 -1.98
C CYS A 432 -40.20 24.32 -2.94
N TYR A 433 -39.09 25.06 -3.07
CA TYR A 433 -37.96 24.60 -3.88
C TYR A 433 -37.34 23.32 -3.29
N MET A 434 -37.08 23.28 -1.98
CA MET A 434 -36.52 22.11 -1.32
C MET A 434 -37.43 20.89 -1.41
N ASP A 435 -38.75 21.07 -1.31
CA ASP A 435 -39.75 20.01 -1.55
C ASP A 435 -39.74 19.54 -3.02
N SER A 436 -39.55 20.45 -3.99
CA SER A 436 -39.41 20.06 -5.40
C SER A 436 -38.18 19.17 -5.64
N ILE A 437 -37.05 19.46 -4.99
CA ILE A 437 -35.84 18.64 -5.08
C ILE A 437 -36.03 17.29 -4.40
N ARG A 438 -36.65 17.26 -3.20
CA ARG A 438 -37.04 16.00 -2.54
C ARG A 438 -37.91 15.13 -3.44
N GLY A 439 -38.87 15.72 -4.16
CA GLY A 439 -39.72 15.01 -5.11
C GLY A 439 -38.99 14.43 -6.32
N ARG A 440 -37.76 14.87 -6.60
CA ARG A 440 -36.89 14.34 -7.68
C ARG A 440 -35.95 13.23 -7.19
N ILE A 441 -35.84 13.01 -5.89
CA ILE A 441 -35.07 11.90 -5.31
C ILE A 441 -35.97 10.66 -5.28
N SER A 442 -35.60 9.64 -6.03
CA SER A 442 -36.32 8.37 -6.11
C SER A 442 -35.66 7.31 -5.25
N ASP A 443 -36.39 6.72 -4.31
CA ASP A 443 -35.86 5.68 -3.40
C ASP A 443 -35.37 4.39 -4.10
N THR A 444 -35.64 4.25 -5.40
CA THR A 444 -35.33 3.05 -6.19
C THR A 444 -34.53 3.33 -7.46
N PHE A 445 -34.10 4.57 -7.68
CA PHE A 445 -33.35 4.93 -8.89
C PHE A 445 -32.30 6.00 -8.60
N THR A 446 -31.18 5.93 -9.31
CA THR A 446 -30.20 7.02 -9.38
C THR A 446 -29.83 7.27 -10.83
N SER A 447 -29.65 8.54 -11.20
CA SER A 447 -29.13 8.91 -12.52
C SER A 447 -27.61 8.82 -12.55
N SER A 448 -27.07 8.34 -13.67
CA SER A 448 -25.63 8.38 -14.01
C SER A 448 -25.23 9.61 -14.83
N ASP A 449 -26.16 10.55 -15.08
CA ASP A 449 -25.90 11.79 -15.82
C ASP A 449 -25.79 12.97 -14.84
N PRO A 450 -24.62 13.64 -14.73
CA PRO A 450 -24.47 14.83 -13.89
C PRO A 450 -25.45 15.95 -14.20
N LYS A 451 -25.91 16.09 -15.46
CA LYS A 451 -26.88 17.13 -15.86
C LYS A 451 -28.24 16.93 -15.22
N TYR A 452 -28.61 15.68 -14.89
CA TYR A 452 -29.82 15.41 -14.12
C TYR A 452 -29.82 16.16 -12.78
N TYR A 453 -28.65 16.28 -12.14
CA TYR A 453 -28.50 16.96 -10.86
C TYR A 453 -28.23 18.46 -11.00
N GLY A 454 -28.28 18.99 -12.23
CA GLY A 454 -28.10 20.39 -12.54
C GLY A 454 -26.65 20.80 -12.82
N ALA A 455 -25.71 19.88 -13.02
CA ALA A 455 -24.34 20.27 -13.39
C ALA A 455 -24.22 20.62 -14.88
N ASP A 456 -24.04 21.90 -15.18
CA ASP A 456 -23.63 22.39 -16.50
C ASP A 456 -22.10 22.41 -16.65
N PHE A 457 -21.39 22.43 -15.52
CA PHE A 457 -19.94 22.62 -15.46
C PHE A 457 -19.27 21.59 -14.53
N HIS A 458 -17.95 21.49 -14.60
CA HIS A 458 -17.16 20.77 -13.61
C HIS A 458 -16.22 21.73 -12.84
N MET A 459 -15.83 21.30 -11.65
CA MET A 459 -14.91 22.03 -10.78
C MET A 459 -13.63 21.23 -10.55
N PRO A 460 -12.48 21.90 -10.41
CA PRO A 460 -11.24 21.25 -9.98
C PRO A 460 -11.40 20.56 -8.62
N GLU A 461 -10.56 19.57 -8.36
CA GLU A 461 -10.46 18.96 -7.04
C GLU A 461 -9.51 19.78 -6.16
N ASN A 462 -10.00 20.22 -5.00
CA ASN A 462 -9.18 20.89 -3.98
C ASN A 462 -8.59 19.84 -3.02
N HIS A 463 -7.44 20.12 -2.39
CA HIS A 463 -6.71 19.14 -1.56
C HIS A 463 -6.34 19.69 -0.15
N GLY A 464 -5.42 19.00 0.55
CA GLY A 464 -4.73 19.36 1.81
C GLY A 464 -5.32 20.50 2.67
N THR A 465 -5.78 20.20 3.87
CA THR A 465 -6.46 21.19 4.73
C THR A 465 -6.28 20.77 6.19
N ALA A 466 -6.51 21.63 7.17
CA ALA A 466 -6.67 21.27 8.57
C ALA A 466 -7.76 22.12 9.24
N ASN A 467 -8.39 21.61 10.30
CA ASN A 467 -9.49 22.28 10.99
C ASN A 467 -9.29 22.27 12.50
N ILE A 468 -9.55 23.41 13.16
CA ILE A 468 -9.58 23.52 14.61
C ILE A 468 -10.95 23.99 15.10
N VAL A 469 -11.29 23.63 16.34
CA VAL A 469 -12.48 24.15 17.02
C VAL A 469 -12.10 24.51 18.45
N VAL A 470 -12.51 25.70 18.88
CA VAL A 470 -12.16 26.28 20.19
C VAL A 470 -13.43 26.80 20.84
N THR A 471 -13.64 26.52 22.12
CA THR A 471 -14.70 27.12 22.93
C THR A 471 -14.12 27.59 24.26
N ASP A 472 -14.42 28.84 24.63
CA ASP A 472 -14.02 29.42 25.91
C ASP A 472 -15.10 29.30 27.00
N SER A 473 -14.74 29.70 28.22
CA SER A 473 -15.62 29.63 29.41
C SER A 473 -16.83 30.55 29.35
N ALA A 474 -16.80 31.59 28.50
CA ALA A 474 -17.96 32.44 28.22
C ALA A 474 -18.93 31.79 27.21
N GLY A 475 -18.51 30.69 26.58
CA GLY A 475 -19.25 29.98 25.55
C GLY A 475 -19.06 30.54 24.15
N ASN A 476 -18.12 31.47 23.95
CA ASN A 476 -17.74 31.89 22.59
C ASN A 476 -17.03 30.73 21.91
N THR A 477 -17.31 30.54 20.63
CA THR A 477 -16.82 29.37 19.90
C THR A 477 -16.30 29.76 18.53
N VAL A 478 -15.12 29.27 18.20
CA VAL A 478 -14.44 29.48 16.91
C VAL A 478 -14.30 28.14 16.19
N VAL A 479 -14.69 28.09 14.93
CA VAL A 479 -14.37 27.00 14.00
C VAL A 479 -13.54 27.59 12.87
N CYS A 480 -12.38 27.03 12.61
CA CYS A 480 -11.48 27.53 11.58
C CYS A 480 -10.91 26.40 10.73
N THR A 481 -11.05 26.55 9.42
CA THR A 481 -10.49 25.63 8.43
C THR A 481 -9.43 26.37 7.61
N SER A 482 -8.20 25.84 7.55
CA SER A 482 -7.05 26.48 6.89
C SER A 482 -6.26 25.51 6.02
N THR A 483 -5.54 26.06 5.04
CA THR A 483 -4.94 25.28 3.96
C THR A 483 -3.77 26.00 3.26
N LEU A 484 -2.85 25.22 2.70
CA LEU A 484 -1.89 25.60 1.64
C LEU A 484 -2.32 25.09 0.24
N ASN A 485 -3.52 24.53 0.16
CA ASN A 485 -4.07 23.65 -0.87
C ASN A 485 -3.44 22.24 -0.92
N THR A 486 -2.44 21.93 -1.75
CA THR A 486 -1.84 20.58 -1.75
C THR A 486 -0.80 20.41 -0.64
N PHE A 487 -0.30 19.18 -0.47
CA PHE A 487 0.76 18.90 0.49
C PHE A 487 2.00 19.76 0.19
N PHE A 488 2.44 20.55 1.18
CA PHE A 488 3.54 21.53 1.03
C PHE A 488 3.29 22.64 0.00
N GLY A 489 2.02 22.88 -0.36
CA GLY A 489 1.61 23.94 -1.28
C GLY A 489 2.24 23.81 -2.66
N CYS A 490 2.88 24.88 -3.14
CA CYS A 490 3.53 24.92 -4.46
C CYS A 490 4.89 24.22 -4.52
N GLY A 491 5.33 23.61 -3.42
CA GLY A 491 6.65 22.98 -3.30
C GLY A 491 7.80 23.97 -3.14
N PHE A 492 7.53 25.19 -2.65
CA PHE A 492 8.55 26.21 -2.41
C PHE A 492 8.50 26.74 -0.97
N MET A 493 9.65 26.76 -0.31
CA MET A 493 9.85 27.38 0.99
C MET A 493 10.85 28.53 0.89
N SER A 494 10.43 29.74 1.28
CA SER A 494 11.27 30.93 1.14
C SER A 494 12.58 30.78 1.92
N PRO A 495 13.74 30.91 1.26
CA PRO A 495 15.03 30.81 1.93
C PRO A 495 15.29 31.98 2.89
N SER A 496 14.62 33.12 2.73
CA SER A 496 14.78 34.29 3.61
C SER A 496 13.88 34.25 4.84
N THR A 497 12.70 33.65 4.75
CA THR A 497 11.67 33.72 5.80
C THR A 497 11.23 32.35 6.35
N GLY A 498 11.51 31.27 5.65
CA GLY A 498 11.03 29.93 6.00
C GLY A 498 9.53 29.72 5.80
N ILE A 499 8.84 30.63 5.10
CA ILE A 499 7.43 30.48 4.75
C ILE A 499 7.28 29.47 3.61
N ILE A 500 6.46 28.44 3.82
CA ILE A 500 5.99 27.54 2.76
C ILE A 500 4.77 28.19 2.09
N PHE A 501 4.82 28.36 0.78
CA PHE A 501 3.77 29.07 0.03
C PHE A 501 2.72 28.13 -0.55
N ASN A 502 1.47 28.57 -0.52
CA ASN A 502 0.32 27.88 -1.09
C ASN A 502 0.47 27.66 -2.61
N ASN A 503 -0.30 26.72 -3.15
CA ASN A 503 -0.62 26.63 -4.58
C ASN A 503 -2.11 26.86 -4.83
N GLN A 504 -2.62 27.94 -4.27
CA GLN A 504 -4.05 28.16 -4.18
C GLN A 504 -4.69 28.56 -5.52
N MET A 505 -3.89 28.99 -6.50
CA MET A 505 -4.35 29.25 -7.86
C MET A 505 -4.90 27.99 -8.55
N ASN A 506 -4.49 26.78 -8.12
CA ASN A 506 -5.00 25.50 -8.61
C ASN A 506 -6.51 25.30 -8.42
N ASP A 507 -7.11 25.97 -7.43
CA ASP A 507 -8.53 25.81 -7.15
C ASP A 507 -9.43 26.60 -8.13
N PHE A 508 -8.85 27.41 -9.01
CA PHE A 508 -9.59 28.04 -10.11
C PHE A 508 -9.79 27.07 -11.28
N SER A 509 -10.91 27.23 -11.96
CA SER A 509 -11.19 26.61 -13.25
C SER A 509 -10.38 27.29 -14.37
N SER A 510 -9.94 26.51 -15.35
CA SER A 510 -9.32 27.02 -16.59
C SER A 510 -10.27 26.85 -17.78
N PRO A 511 -10.32 27.81 -18.72
CA PRO A 511 -11.14 27.68 -19.91
C PRO A 511 -10.67 26.51 -20.78
N GLU A 512 -11.54 26.03 -21.67
CA GLU A 512 -11.25 24.99 -22.68
C GLU A 512 -10.94 23.58 -22.15
N VAL A 513 -10.83 23.40 -20.82
CA VAL A 513 -10.74 22.08 -20.18
C VAL A 513 -12.12 21.43 -20.10
N ILE A 514 -12.26 20.24 -20.68
CA ILE A 514 -13.49 19.42 -20.68
C ILE A 514 -13.17 18.08 -20.03
N ASN A 515 -14.01 17.64 -19.09
CA ASN A 515 -13.80 16.36 -18.42
C ASN A 515 -14.23 15.16 -19.28
N ASN A 516 -13.96 13.94 -18.81
CA ASN A 516 -14.29 12.68 -19.51
C ASN A 516 -15.79 12.45 -19.79
N TYR A 517 -16.68 13.30 -19.25
CA TYR A 517 -18.13 13.28 -19.46
C TYR A 517 -18.60 14.38 -20.41
N GLY A 518 -17.69 15.10 -21.06
CA GLY A 518 -18.01 16.19 -21.98
C GLY A 518 -18.47 17.48 -21.30
N ILE A 519 -18.20 17.66 -20.00
CA ILE A 519 -18.64 18.82 -19.21
C ILE A 519 -17.51 19.87 -19.14
N PRO A 520 -17.73 21.11 -19.58
CA PRO A 520 -16.72 22.17 -19.55
C PRO A 520 -16.42 22.65 -18.12
N SER A 521 -15.26 23.26 -17.92
CA SER A 521 -14.91 23.90 -16.64
C SER A 521 -15.83 25.07 -16.32
N SER A 522 -16.07 25.32 -15.02
CA SER A 522 -16.99 26.38 -14.59
C SER A 522 -16.48 27.80 -14.82
N PRO A 523 -17.20 28.62 -15.60
CA PRO A 523 -16.85 30.02 -15.80
C PRO A 523 -16.95 30.86 -14.52
N ALA A 524 -17.86 30.51 -13.60
CA ALA A 524 -18.03 31.21 -12.33
C ALA A 524 -16.74 31.20 -11.51
N ASN A 525 -15.92 30.16 -11.65
CA ASN A 525 -14.66 29.98 -10.95
C ASN A 525 -13.44 30.13 -11.86
N PHE A 526 -13.55 30.85 -12.99
CA PHE A 526 -12.37 31.24 -13.78
C PHE A 526 -11.49 32.25 -13.04
N ILE A 527 -10.19 32.23 -13.35
CA ILE A 527 -9.19 33.15 -12.81
C ILE A 527 -9.48 34.57 -13.29
N GLU A 528 -9.58 35.49 -12.33
CA GLU A 528 -9.63 36.93 -12.54
C GLU A 528 -8.74 37.63 -11.50
N PRO A 529 -8.05 38.72 -11.86
CA PRO A 529 -7.27 39.53 -10.92
C PRO A 529 -8.04 39.89 -9.64
N GLY A 530 -7.46 39.61 -8.47
CA GLY A 530 -8.04 39.92 -7.15
C GLY A 530 -9.14 38.95 -6.68
N LYS A 531 -9.61 38.03 -7.54
CA LYS A 531 -10.65 37.05 -7.21
C LYS A 531 -10.13 35.98 -6.25
N ARG A 532 -10.99 35.40 -5.42
CA ARG A 532 -10.70 34.26 -4.56
C ARG A 532 -11.20 32.95 -5.17
N PRO A 533 -10.39 31.88 -5.19
CA PRO A 533 -10.83 30.61 -5.77
C PRO A 533 -11.83 29.88 -4.87
N MET A 534 -12.77 29.17 -5.49
CA MET A 534 -13.76 28.35 -4.80
C MET A 534 -13.10 27.35 -3.83
N SER A 535 -13.70 27.22 -2.65
CA SER A 535 -13.23 26.33 -1.59
C SER A 535 -14.29 25.32 -1.18
N SER A 536 -13.84 24.15 -0.75
CA SER A 536 -14.69 23.14 -0.10
C SER A 536 -14.76 23.30 1.42
N MET A 537 -13.99 24.24 1.98
CA MET A 537 -14.03 24.57 3.40
C MET A 537 -15.39 25.19 3.77
N CYS A 538 -15.99 24.71 4.85
CA CYS A 538 -17.27 25.20 5.38
C CYS A 538 -17.31 25.12 6.93
N PRO A 539 -16.49 25.92 7.64
CA PRO A 539 -16.55 26.02 9.09
C PRO A 539 -17.95 26.45 9.53
N THR A 540 -18.64 25.60 10.28
CA THR A 540 -20.09 25.72 10.49
C THR A 540 -20.45 25.74 11.97
N ILE A 541 -21.35 26.66 12.33
CA ILE A 541 -21.97 26.72 13.66
C ILE A 541 -23.45 26.35 13.52
N ILE A 542 -23.95 25.51 14.43
CA ILE A 542 -25.37 25.19 14.57
C ILE A 542 -25.86 25.77 15.88
N THR A 543 -26.96 26.52 15.82
CA THR A 543 -27.68 27.02 16.99
C THR A 543 -29.08 26.42 17.08
N ASP A 544 -29.68 26.48 18.25
CA ASP A 544 -31.11 26.18 18.43
C ASP A 544 -31.98 27.40 18.07
N LYS A 545 -33.30 27.24 18.23
CA LYS A 545 -34.28 28.31 17.97
C LYS A 545 -34.12 29.55 18.86
N ASN A 546 -33.40 29.45 19.98
CA ASN A 546 -33.11 30.55 20.91
C ASN A 546 -31.76 31.21 20.59
N GLY A 547 -31.02 30.70 19.60
CA GLY A 547 -29.69 31.16 19.24
C GLY A 547 -28.58 30.54 20.11
N ASP A 548 -28.88 29.55 20.95
CA ASP A 548 -27.88 28.88 21.77
C ASP A 548 -27.07 27.87 20.96
N LEU A 549 -25.76 27.84 21.19
CA LEU A 549 -24.84 26.90 20.53
C LEU A 549 -25.24 25.45 20.78
N VAL A 550 -25.43 24.71 19.68
CA VAL A 550 -25.66 23.25 19.67
C VAL A 550 -24.39 22.52 19.27
N LEU A 551 -23.74 22.96 18.19
CA LEU A 551 -22.58 22.30 17.62
C LEU A 551 -21.73 23.27 16.80
N ALA A 552 -20.42 23.16 16.93
CA ALA A 552 -19.43 23.82 16.11
C ALA A 552 -18.59 22.75 15.41
N ILE A 553 -18.55 22.76 14.08
CA ILE A 553 -17.94 21.69 13.29
C ILE A 553 -17.26 22.23 12.03
N GLY A 554 -16.08 21.70 11.75
CA GLY A 554 -15.41 21.86 10.48
C GLY A 554 -14.70 20.58 10.09
N GLY A 555 -13.96 20.62 8.99
CA GLY A 555 -13.34 19.42 8.45
C GLY A 555 -12.20 19.69 7.51
N ALA A 556 -11.48 18.62 7.19
CA ALA A 556 -10.33 18.65 6.31
C ALA A 556 -10.37 17.46 5.35
N GLY A 557 -9.83 17.62 4.14
CA GLY A 557 -9.87 16.58 3.11
C GLY A 557 -10.37 17.08 1.75
N GLY A 558 -10.04 18.33 1.42
CA GLY A 558 -10.31 18.90 0.10
C GLY A 558 -11.79 18.92 -0.25
N SER A 559 -12.08 18.52 -1.49
CA SER A 559 -13.43 18.39 -2.06
C SER A 559 -14.43 17.56 -1.24
N LYS A 560 -13.99 16.76 -0.26
CA LYS A 560 -14.86 15.88 0.55
C LYS A 560 -15.30 16.52 1.88
N ILE A 561 -14.81 17.71 2.23
CA ILE A 561 -15.12 18.41 3.49
C ILE A 561 -16.63 18.64 3.66
N THR A 562 -17.28 19.23 2.65
CA THR A 562 -18.72 19.53 2.66
C THR A 562 -19.56 18.27 2.91
N LEU A 563 -19.18 17.16 2.26
CA LEU A 563 -19.85 15.86 2.39
C LEU A 563 -19.69 15.27 3.79
N THR A 564 -18.46 15.33 4.33
CA THR A 564 -18.16 14.87 5.71
C THR A 564 -18.99 15.63 6.73
N ILE A 565 -19.04 16.97 6.64
CA ILE A 565 -19.76 17.80 7.60
C ILE A 565 -21.28 17.55 7.47
N ALA A 566 -21.80 17.43 6.25
CA ALA A 566 -23.20 17.07 6.02
C ALA A 566 -23.57 15.72 6.65
N TYR A 567 -22.73 14.69 6.45
CA TYR A 567 -22.91 13.35 7.03
C TYR A 567 -22.97 13.40 8.56
N VAL A 568 -22.00 14.07 9.19
CA VAL A 568 -21.92 14.19 10.66
C VAL A 568 -23.11 14.97 11.22
N LEU A 569 -23.50 16.08 10.57
CA LEU A 569 -24.63 16.90 11.00
C LEU A 569 -25.96 16.15 10.87
N ALA A 570 -26.19 15.46 9.76
CA ALA A 570 -27.40 14.66 9.55
C ALA A 570 -27.58 13.63 10.68
N LEU A 571 -26.52 12.90 11.01
CA LEU A 571 -26.57 11.90 12.08
C LEU A 571 -26.74 12.53 13.47
N LYS A 572 -26.00 13.60 13.76
CA LYS A 572 -26.06 14.25 15.07
C LYS A 572 -27.44 14.87 15.34
N LEU A 573 -28.00 15.55 14.34
CA LEU A 573 -29.24 16.31 14.50
C LEU A 573 -30.49 15.44 14.39
N TRP A 574 -30.52 14.44 13.50
CA TRP A 574 -31.73 13.66 13.25
C TRP A 574 -31.76 12.28 13.92
N TYR A 575 -30.61 11.71 14.28
CA TYR A 575 -30.54 10.41 14.95
C TYR A 575 -30.18 10.55 16.45
N GLY A 576 -29.91 11.77 16.93
CA GLY A 576 -29.60 12.03 18.34
C GLY A 576 -28.29 11.39 18.83
N MET A 577 -27.45 10.89 17.91
CA MET A 577 -26.19 10.21 18.24
C MET A 577 -25.21 11.15 18.95
N SER A 578 -24.32 10.60 19.77
CA SER A 578 -23.24 11.36 20.41
C SER A 578 -22.19 11.82 19.39
N LEU A 579 -21.39 12.86 19.72
CA LEU A 579 -20.34 13.34 18.82
C LEU A 579 -19.28 12.28 18.52
N LYS A 580 -18.96 11.44 19.50
CA LYS A 580 -18.06 10.31 19.30
C LYS A 580 -18.62 9.33 18.27
N GLU A 581 -19.89 8.94 18.42
CA GLU A 581 -20.53 7.98 17.52
C GLU A 581 -20.55 8.47 16.08
N VAL A 582 -20.94 9.72 15.84
CA VAL A 582 -21.06 10.26 14.47
C VAL A 582 -19.71 10.50 13.80
N ILE A 583 -18.68 10.91 14.55
CA ILE A 583 -17.33 11.12 13.98
C ILE A 583 -16.65 9.79 13.70
N ASP A 584 -16.81 8.79 14.58
CA ASP A 584 -16.21 7.46 14.39
C ASP A 584 -16.94 6.62 13.33
N LYS A 585 -18.20 6.96 12.99
CA LYS A 585 -18.98 6.20 12.01
C LYS A 585 -18.30 6.22 10.62
N PRO A 586 -18.26 5.09 9.90
CA PRO A 586 -17.77 5.03 8.52
C PRO A 586 -18.60 5.91 7.60
N ARG A 587 -17.94 6.59 6.67
CA ARG A 587 -18.56 7.61 5.81
C ARG A 587 -18.72 7.12 4.37
N ILE A 588 -19.68 7.74 3.69
CA ILE A 588 -19.90 7.63 2.26
C ILE A 588 -19.78 9.02 1.62
N TYR A 589 -19.31 9.08 0.37
CA TYR A 589 -19.02 10.31 -0.35
C TYR A 589 -19.49 10.19 -1.80
N HIS A 590 -19.95 11.30 -2.37
CA HIS A 590 -20.21 11.44 -3.82
C HIS A 590 -20.03 12.91 -4.23
N GLN A 591 -19.04 13.20 -5.07
CA GLN A 591 -18.70 14.57 -5.51
C GLN A 591 -19.36 15.00 -6.82
N LEU A 592 -20.38 14.23 -7.24
CA LEU A 592 -21.06 14.28 -8.53
C LEU A 592 -20.21 13.75 -9.69
N VAL A 593 -18.97 14.20 -9.86
CA VAL A 593 -18.08 13.71 -10.91
C VAL A 593 -16.77 13.20 -10.29
N PRO A 594 -16.32 11.95 -10.60
CA PRO A 594 -17.02 10.91 -11.35
C PRO A 594 -18.32 10.45 -10.66
N MET A 595 -19.22 9.80 -11.42
CA MET A 595 -20.52 9.30 -10.95
C MET A 595 -20.36 8.00 -10.13
N GLU A 596 -19.60 8.07 -9.05
CA GLU A 596 -19.31 6.96 -8.15
C GLU A 596 -19.46 7.34 -6.68
N VAL A 597 -19.95 6.39 -5.90
CA VAL A 597 -20.02 6.48 -4.44
C VAL A 597 -18.73 5.90 -3.86
N LEU A 598 -17.98 6.73 -3.15
CA LEU A 598 -16.84 6.28 -2.36
C LEU A 598 -17.29 5.98 -0.94
N TYR A 599 -16.84 4.87 -0.35
CA TYR A 599 -17.20 4.55 1.04
C TYR A 599 -16.01 4.01 1.84
N GLU A 600 -16.06 4.22 3.15
CA GLU A 600 -15.03 3.78 4.07
C GLU A 600 -15.29 2.36 4.58
N TYR A 601 -14.20 1.68 4.92
CA TYR A 601 -14.26 0.41 5.65
C TYR A 601 -15.07 0.56 6.94
N GLY A 602 -15.91 -0.42 7.22
CA GLY A 602 -16.88 -0.42 8.32
C GLY A 602 -18.31 -0.13 7.89
N THR A 603 -18.52 0.39 6.68
CA THR A 603 -19.87 0.56 6.12
C THR A 603 -20.55 -0.81 5.99
N PRO A 604 -21.75 -1.02 6.57
CA PRO A 604 -22.40 -2.32 6.53
C PRO A 604 -22.67 -2.83 5.11
N LYS A 605 -22.51 -4.14 4.91
CA LYS A 605 -22.64 -4.79 3.61
C LYS A 605 -24.03 -4.64 3.00
N ASP A 606 -25.08 -4.64 3.82
CA ASP A 606 -26.47 -4.41 3.38
C ASP A 606 -26.67 -3.00 2.84
N VAL A 607 -26.02 -1.99 3.44
CA VAL A 607 -26.01 -0.60 2.96
C VAL A 607 -25.31 -0.51 1.61
N VAL A 608 -24.11 -1.12 1.48
CA VAL A 608 -23.36 -1.15 0.21
C VAL A 608 -24.15 -1.87 -0.87
N GLN A 609 -24.81 -2.99 -0.54
CA GLN A 609 -25.64 -3.74 -1.48
C GLN A 609 -26.86 -2.93 -1.91
N LYS A 610 -27.54 -2.26 -0.97
CA LYS A 610 -28.69 -1.41 -1.29
C LYS A 610 -28.33 -0.28 -2.25
N LEU A 611 -27.16 0.34 -2.09
CA LEU A 611 -26.66 1.35 -3.03
C LEU A 611 -26.46 0.76 -4.44
N LYS A 612 -25.85 -0.43 -4.55
CA LYS A 612 -25.67 -1.14 -5.82
C LYS A 612 -27.01 -1.52 -6.46
N ASP A 613 -27.94 -2.04 -5.67
CA ASP A 613 -29.26 -2.48 -6.15
C ASP A 613 -30.08 -1.33 -6.77
N ILE A 614 -29.88 -0.11 -6.28
CA ILE A 614 -30.51 1.10 -6.83
C ILE A 614 -29.79 1.61 -8.09
N GLY A 615 -28.55 1.17 -8.34
CA GLY A 615 -27.77 1.51 -9.53
C GLY A 615 -26.54 2.39 -9.29
N HIS A 616 -26.14 2.63 -8.04
CA HIS A 616 -24.90 3.37 -7.75
C HIS A 616 -23.67 2.52 -8.06
N LEU A 617 -22.70 3.09 -8.78
CA LEU A 617 -21.34 2.55 -8.80
C LEU A 617 -20.72 2.82 -7.42
N VAL A 618 -20.16 1.80 -6.77
CA VAL A 618 -19.59 1.94 -5.42
C VAL A 618 -18.14 1.46 -5.37
N THR A 619 -17.27 2.26 -4.77
CA THR A 619 -15.84 1.98 -4.64
C THR A 619 -15.42 2.15 -3.18
N ARG A 620 -14.75 1.13 -2.62
CA ARG A 620 -14.24 1.22 -1.24
C ARG A 620 -12.92 1.96 -1.20
N LEU A 621 -12.79 2.87 -0.26
CA LEU A 621 -11.55 3.60 -0.02
C LEU A 621 -10.54 2.74 0.75
N ASN A 622 -9.29 2.71 0.26
CA ASN A 622 -8.19 2.01 0.92
C ASN A 622 -7.62 2.78 2.12
N ASN A 623 -7.86 4.10 2.19
CA ASN A 623 -7.38 4.98 3.24
C ASN A 623 -8.44 6.05 3.56
N ALA A 624 -8.38 6.63 4.75
CA ALA A 624 -9.22 7.76 5.11
C ALA A 624 -8.87 9.01 4.28
N VAL A 625 -9.89 9.63 3.69
CA VAL A 625 -9.75 10.75 2.75
C VAL A 625 -10.20 12.09 3.33
N SER A 626 -10.99 12.09 4.40
CA SER A 626 -11.47 13.31 5.08
C SER A 626 -11.64 13.09 6.59
N ALA A 627 -11.56 14.17 7.35
CA ALA A 627 -11.69 14.19 8.80
C ALA A 627 -12.54 15.37 9.28
N ALA A 628 -13.30 15.18 10.36
CA ALA A 628 -14.12 16.22 11.00
C ALA A 628 -13.63 16.49 12.44
N THR A 629 -13.55 17.75 12.82
CA THR A 629 -13.32 18.14 14.23
C THR A 629 -14.49 18.98 14.71
N ALA A 630 -14.96 18.70 15.92
CA ALA A 630 -16.18 19.31 16.43
C ALA A 630 -16.17 19.55 17.94
N ILE A 631 -16.90 20.58 18.36
CA ILE A 631 -17.25 20.85 19.76
C ILE A 631 -18.77 21.03 19.87
N GLY A 632 -19.40 20.31 20.79
CA GLY A 632 -20.82 20.48 21.13
C GLY A 632 -21.07 20.30 22.61
N LYS A 633 -22.34 20.24 23.00
CA LYS A 633 -22.74 19.98 24.40
C LYS A 633 -23.28 18.57 24.58
N SER A 634 -22.96 17.94 25.72
CA SER A 634 -23.57 16.68 26.15
C SER A 634 -24.97 16.92 26.72
N ALA A 635 -25.72 15.83 26.93
CA ALA A 635 -26.99 15.92 27.65
C ALA A 635 -26.84 16.43 29.10
N SER A 636 -25.66 16.27 29.72
CA SER A 636 -25.33 16.82 31.04
C SER A 636 -24.87 18.28 31.00
N GLY A 637 -24.81 18.91 29.83
CA GLY A 637 -24.35 20.29 29.65
C GLY A 637 -22.84 20.47 29.58
N MET A 638 -22.05 19.38 29.62
CA MET A 638 -20.59 19.45 29.47
C MET A 638 -20.18 19.72 28.03
N ILE A 639 -19.04 20.37 27.84
CA ILE A 639 -18.39 20.55 26.54
C ILE A 639 -17.84 19.20 26.10
N VAL A 640 -18.20 18.79 24.89
CA VAL A 640 -17.73 17.58 24.22
C VAL A 640 -16.85 18.00 23.05
N ALA A 641 -15.54 17.81 23.17
CA ALA A 641 -14.56 18.09 22.14
C ALA A 641 -14.09 16.79 21.49
N MET A 642 -14.24 16.67 20.17
CA MET A 642 -13.98 15.42 19.45
C MET A 642 -13.07 15.65 18.23
N PRO A 643 -11.80 15.20 18.28
CA PRO A 643 -10.97 15.05 17.09
C PRO A 643 -11.39 13.82 16.28
N ASP A 644 -11.05 13.79 14.98
CA ASP A 644 -11.25 12.61 14.14
C ASP A 644 -10.08 11.64 14.27
N PHE A 645 -10.32 10.35 14.44
CA PHE A 645 -9.21 9.38 14.45
C PHE A 645 -8.52 9.21 13.09
N ARG A 646 -9.19 9.58 11.99
CA ARG A 646 -8.64 9.53 10.63
C ARG A 646 -7.47 10.48 10.44
N ARG A 647 -7.32 11.47 11.32
CA ARG A 647 -6.17 12.38 11.40
C ARG A 647 -5.75 12.52 12.85
N PRO A 648 -4.56 12.03 13.26
CA PRO A 648 -4.17 12.05 14.67
C PRO A 648 -4.07 13.48 15.20
N GLY A 649 -5.16 13.98 15.78
CA GLY A 649 -5.26 15.25 16.50
C GLY A 649 -5.46 15.02 17.99
N ASN A 650 -5.48 16.10 18.78
CA ASN A 650 -5.70 16.04 20.21
C ASN A 650 -6.81 17.00 20.66
N SER A 651 -7.32 16.77 21.86
CA SER A 651 -8.23 17.70 22.53
C SER A 651 -7.75 18.01 23.95
N CYS A 652 -8.00 19.22 24.42
CA CYS A 652 -7.67 19.66 25.77
C CYS A 652 -8.72 20.66 26.30
N GLY A 653 -8.84 20.75 27.63
CA GLY A 653 -9.80 21.63 28.31
C GLY A 653 -9.75 21.52 29.84
N TYR A 654 -10.54 22.33 30.53
CA TYR A 654 -10.59 22.34 32.01
C TYR A 654 -11.51 21.25 32.56
N ILE A 655 -10.97 20.43 33.47
CA ILE A 655 -11.71 19.43 34.27
C ILE A 655 -11.71 19.91 35.73
N HIS A 656 -12.89 20.14 36.31
CA HIS A 656 -12.99 20.46 37.73
C HIS A 656 -12.99 19.16 38.54
N ILE A 657 -11.91 18.89 39.29
CA ILE A 657 -11.93 17.87 40.34
C ILE A 657 -12.64 18.49 41.55
N VAL A 658 -13.83 17.98 41.89
CA VAL A 658 -14.43 18.25 43.20
C VAL A 658 -13.58 17.51 44.23
N HIS A 659 -12.82 18.27 45.00
CA HIS A 659 -12.21 17.81 46.24
C HIS A 659 -13.35 17.45 47.22
N THR A 660 -13.62 16.16 47.41
CA THR A 660 -14.24 15.67 48.65
C THR A 660 -13.13 15.21 49.58
N THR A 661 -12.93 16.04 50.59
CA THR A 661 -11.96 16.06 51.68
C THR A 661 -11.76 14.72 52.38
N LEU A 662 -10.50 14.28 52.52
CA LEU A 662 -9.93 13.68 53.76
C LEU A 662 -8.42 13.46 53.59
N LEU A 663 -7.68 14.56 53.52
CA LEU A 663 -6.22 14.59 53.68
C LEU A 663 -5.92 15.30 55.00
N HIS A 664 -5.99 14.60 56.15
CA HIS A 664 -5.48 15.11 57.43
C HIS A 664 -5.16 14.03 58.49
N ILE A 665 -4.97 12.77 58.10
CA ILE A 665 -4.45 11.73 58.98
C ILE A 665 -3.50 10.87 58.14
N PHE A 666 -2.29 10.59 58.65
CA PHE A 666 -1.20 9.77 58.07
C PHE A 666 0.06 10.49 57.56
N THR A 667 0.47 11.57 58.22
CA THR A 667 1.89 12.00 58.27
C THR A 667 2.62 11.52 59.53
N ARG A 668 2.18 10.44 60.19
CA ARG A 668 2.93 9.79 61.27
C ARG A 668 2.70 8.28 61.22
N MET A 669 3.80 7.52 61.35
CA MET A 669 3.96 6.07 61.19
C MET A 669 3.97 5.64 59.71
N TYR A 670 5.02 5.02 59.17
CA TYR A 670 5.67 3.85 59.73
C TYR A 670 7.04 3.61 59.07
N PHE A 671 8.10 3.68 59.88
CA PHE A 671 9.36 2.97 59.62
C PHE A 671 9.14 1.48 59.90
N ARG A 672 9.80 0.62 59.10
CA ARG A 672 10.14 -0.81 59.31
C ARG A 672 9.36 -1.87 58.51
N ILE A 673 9.99 -2.21 57.38
CA ILE A 673 10.48 -3.55 56.98
C ILE A 673 9.57 -4.73 57.28
N LYS A 674 8.94 -5.26 56.21
CA LYS A 674 8.94 -6.69 55.86
C LYS A 674 8.35 -6.87 54.46
N SER A 675 9.20 -7.02 53.43
CA SER A 675 9.00 -7.89 52.24
C SER A 675 9.98 -7.57 51.09
N ILE A 676 11.26 -7.97 51.24
CA ILE A 676 12.31 -7.83 50.21
C ILE A 676 12.22 -8.87 49.06
N LYS A 677 11.27 -9.82 49.10
CA LYS A 677 11.16 -10.84 48.03
C LYS A 677 10.48 -10.33 46.74
N LEU A 678 9.79 -9.19 46.75
CA LEU A 678 9.08 -8.65 45.56
C LEU A 678 9.95 -7.77 44.66
N PHE A 679 10.96 -7.11 45.23
CA PHE A 679 11.78 -6.12 44.51
C PHE A 679 12.76 -6.78 43.54
N LEU A 680 13.33 -7.93 43.90
CA LEU A 680 14.24 -8.67 43.01
C LEU A 680 13.53 -9.22 41.77
N ILE A 681 12.26 -9.63 41.90
CA ILE A 681 11.44 -10.11 40.78
C ILE A 681 11.08 -8.94 39.85
N GLN A 682 10.75 -7.77 40.40
CA GLN A 682 10.48 -6.56 39.61
C GLN A 682 11.72 -6.04 38.87
N SER A 683 12.91 -6.12 39.46
CA SER A 683 14.15 -5.68 38.79
C SER A 683 14.53 -6.58 37.60
N VAL A 684 14.32 -7.91 37.71
CA VAL A 684 14.57 -8.85 36.60
C VAL A 684 13.56 -8.63 35.46
N VAL A 685 12.28 -8.43 35.78
CA VAL A 685 11.24 -8.14 34.78
C VAL A 685 11.52 -6.82 34.06
N MET A 686 11.99 -5.80 34.78
CA MET A 686 12.34 -4.50 34.20
C MET A 686 13.58 -4.59 33.29
N PHE A 687 14.57 -5.41 33.63
CA PHE A 687 15.75 -5.64 32.79
C PHE A 687 15.40 -6.41 31.50
N CYS A 688 14.47 -7.37 31.57
CA CYS A 688 13.93 -8.05 30.39
C CYS A 688 13.13 -7.10 29.50
N ILE A 689 12.32 -6.20 30.08
CA ILE A 689 11.57 -5.18 29.33
C ILE A 689 12.52 -4.22 28.62
N ILE A 690 13.59 -3.77 29.27
CA ILE A 690 14.59 -2.89 28.65
C ILE A 690 15.33 -3.61 27.52
N ALA A 691 15.70 -4.87 27.68
CA ALA A 691 16.33 -5.65 26.60
C ALA A 691 15.39 -5.87 25.39
N ILE A 692 14.09 -6.07 25.63
CA ILE A 692 13.07 -6.20 24.57
C ILE A 692 12.81 -4.86 23.87
N LEU A 693 12.77 -3.75 24.62
CA LEU A 693 12.64 -2.40 24.07
C LEU A 693 13.87 -1.99 23.25
N SER A 694 15.07 -2.37 23.70
CA SER A 694 16.33 -2.14 22.97
C SER A 694 16.39 -2.94 21.67
N TYR A 695 15.89 -4.18 21.67
CA TYR A 695 15.78 -5.02 20.47
C TYR A 695 14.73 -4.49 19.47
N ARG A 696 13.62 -3.93 19.95
CA ARG A 696 12.64 -3.23 19.08
C ARG A 696 13.20 -1.94 18.48
N TYR A 697 14.04 -1.21 19.20
CA TYR A 697 14.66 0.02 18.68
C TYR A 697 15.65 -0.26 17.54
N LEU A 698 16.35 -1.40 17.58
CA LEU A 698 17.29 -1.84 16.53
C LEU A 698 16.63 -2.44 15.27
N THR A 699 15.31 -2.67 15.27
CA THR A 699 14.59 -3.31 14.15
C THR A 699 13.66 -2.37 13.37
N LEU A 700 13.60 -1.08 13.75
CA LEU A 700 12.68 -0.08 13.16
C LEU A 700 13.33 0.90 12.15
N ILE A 701 14.63 0.77 11.86
CA ILE A 701 15.34 1.57 10.85
C ILE A 701 15.61 0.69 9.62
N ASP A 702 14.87 0.89 8.53
CA ASP A 702 15.19 0.36 7.20
C ASP A 702 14.77 1.40 6.14
N VAL A 703 15.41 2.57 6.17
CA VAL A 703 15.44 3.46 5.01
C VAL A 703 16.89 3.59 4.58
N SER A 704 17.20 2.99 3.45
CA SER A 704 18.55 2.68 3.06
C SER A 704 19.00 3.51 1.86
N ILE A 705 20.04 4.34 2.05
CA ILE A 705 20.75 5.09 1.00
C ILE A 705 21.32 4.12 -0.03
N ASP A 706 21.38 4.49 -1.30
CA ASP A 706 22.12 3.70 -2.30
C ASP A 706 23.59 3.56 -1.87
N PRO A 707 24.09 2.32 -1.69
CA PRO A 707 25.33 2.11 -0.97
C PRO A 707 26.55 2.56 -1.79
N MET A 708 27.60 3.02 -1.11
CA MET A 708 28.89 3.34 -1.74
C MET A 708 29.76 2.10 -1.98
N THR A 709 29.43 1.00 -1.33
CA THR A 709 30.16 -0.28 -1.40
C THR A 709 29.17 -1.42 -1.57
N PRO A 710 29.56 -2.52 -2.24
CA PRO A 710 28.67 -3.67 -2.42
C PRO A 710 28.08 -4.17 -1.09
N LEU A 711 26.80 -4.52 -1.13
CA LEU A 711 26.12 -5.11 0.02
C LEU A 711 26.69 -6.51 0.32
N PRO A 712 26.71 -6.94 1.59
CA PRO A 712 27.11 -8.30 1.93
C PRO A 712 26.12 -9.30 1.32
N LEU A 713 26.66 -10.42 0.83
CA LEU A 713 25.85 -11.54 0.35
C LEU A 713 24.94 -12.08 1.45
N SER A 714 23.78 -12.59 1.04
CA SER A 714 22.80 -13.18 1.93
C SER A 714 23.34 -14.45 2.60
N ALA A 715 22.77 -14.81 3.76
CA ALA A 715 23.11 -16.06 4.45
C ALA A 715 22.56 -17.32 3.76
N ILE A 716 21.84 -17.20 2.65
CA ILE A 716 21.28 -18.36 1.92
C ILE A 716 22.44 -19.14 1.32
N PRO A 717 22.61 -20.43 1.67
CA PRO A 717 23.72 -21.21 1.18
C PRO A 717 23.54 -21.49 -0.32
N MET A 718 24.64 -21.37 -1.06
CA MET A 718 24.75 -21.93 -2.40
C MET A 718 24.95 -23.44 -2.27
N GLY A 719 24.19 -24.23 -3.02
CA GLY A 719 24.38 -25.68 -3.07
C GLY A 719 25.67 -25.99 -3.80
N GLN A 720 26.47 -26.91 -3.27
CA GLN A 720 27.66 -27.44 -3.91
C GLN A 720 27.55 -28.96 -3.98
N TYR A 721 27.67 -29.49 -5.18
CA TYR A 721 27.43 -30.89 -5.49
C TYR A 721 28.50 -31.39 -6.48
N ASN A 722 28.67 -32.70 -6.56
CA ASN A 722 29.70 -33.30 -7.41
C ASN A 722 29.12 -33.95 -8.66
N ASN A 723 27.88 -34.45 -8.58
CA ASN A 723 27.31 -35.30 -9.62
C ASN A 723 26.12 -34.64 -10.29
N ALA A 724 25.16 -34.14 -9.51
CA ALA A 724 23.93 -33.59 -10.07
C ALA A 724 23.31 -32.51 -9.16
N ALA A 725 22.52 -31.63 -9.77
CA ALA A 725 21.77 -30.60 -9.07
C ALA A 725 20.41 -30.33 -9.73
N VAL A 726 19.45 -29.96 -8.89
CA VAL A 726 18.10 -29.52 -9.25
C VAL A 726 17.80 -28.23 -8.48
N VAL A 727 17.19 -27.26 -9.16
CA VAL A 727 16.71 -26.00 -8.59
C VAL A 727 15.25 -25.79 -8.99
N SER A 728 14.43 -25.35 -8.04
CA SER A 728 13.00 -25.03 -8.23
C SER A 728 12.56 -23.92 -7.28
N ASN A 729 11.38 -23.32 -7.49
CA ASN A 729 10.85 -22.26 -6.65
C ASN A 729 9.90 -22.77 -5.53
N GLY A 730 9.64 -24.08 -5.48
CA GLY A 730 8.81 -24.74 -4.47
C GLY A 730 9.57 -25.77 -3.62
N GLU A 731 9.32 -25.80 -2.32
CA GLU A 731 9.75 -26.91 -1.44
C GLU A 731 8.57 -27.89 -1.26
N PRO A 732 8.75 -29.21 -1.47
CA PRO A 732 10.01 -29.96 -1.60
C PRO A 732 10.43 -30.32 -3.04
N CYS A 733 10.10 -29.51 -4.05
CA CYS A 733 10.12 -29.95 -5.44
C CYS A 733 11.51 -30.27 -6.01
N ALA A 734 12.56 -29.51 -5.68
CA ALA A 734 13.92 -29.86 -6.14
C ALA A 734 14.43 -31.17 -5.53
N LYS A 735 14.02 -31.49 -4.29
CA LYS A 735 14.32 -32.78 -3.65
C LYS A 735 13.65 -33.94 -4.38
N ILE A 736 12.39 -33.77 -4.79
CA ILE A 736 11.67 -34.76 -5.61
C ILE A 736 12.43 -35.00 -6.93
N GLY A 737 12.84 -33.94 -7.63
CA GLY A 737 13.65 -34.08 -8.84
C GLY A 737 14.97 -34.83 -8.59
N THR A 738 15.65 -34.52 -7.48
CA THR A 738 16.90 -35.21 -7.11
C THR A 738 16.68 -36.69 -6.78
N ASP A 739 15.55 -37.03 -6.16
CA ASP A 739 15.20 -38.42 -5.87
C ASP A 739 14.91 -39.21 -7.14
N ILE A 740 14.31 -38.58 -8.16
CA ILE A 740 14.18 -39.17 -9.48
C ILE A 740 15.55 -39.46 -10.11
N LEU A 741 16.51 -38.52 -10.03
CA LEU A 741 17.88 -38.75 -10.50
C LEU A 741 18.54 -39.93 -9.78
N LYS A 742 18.41 -40.00 -8.45
CA LYS A 742 18.96 -41.11 -7.64
C LYS A 742 18.31 -42.46 -7.96
N ASN A 743 17.07 -42.45 -8.43
CA ASN A 743 16.32 -43.64 -8.81
C ASN A 743 16.53 -44.03 -10.29
N GLY A 744 17.57 -43.51 -10.93
CA GLY A 744 17.96 -43.87 -12.29
C GLY A 744 17.32 -43.01 -13.38
N GLY A 745 16.58 -41.96 -13.03
CA GLY A 745 16.10 -40.97 -13.99
C GLY A 745 17.20 -40.03 -14.45
N ASN A 746 16.95 -39.34 -15.57
CA ASN A 746 17.86 -38.32 -16.08
C ASN A 746 17.34 -36.89 -15.83
N SER A 747 18.05 -35.89 -16.36
CA SER A 747 17.67 -34.48 -16.22
C SER A 747 16.25 -34.15 -16.70
N VAL A 748 15.74 -34.84 -17.73
CA VAL A 748 14.36 -34.65 -18.23
C VAL A 748 13.34 -35.24 -17.27
N ASP A 749 13.55 -36.47 -16.79
CA ASP A 749 12.66 -37.08 -15.78
C ASP A 749 12.56 -36.23 -14.52
N ALA A 750 13.71 -35.74 -14.05
CA ALA A 750 13.80 -34.88 -12.88
C ALA A 750 13.11 -33.54 -13.09
N ALA A 751 13.28 -32.91 -14.26
CA ALA A 751 12.57 -31.67 -14.60
C ALA A 751 11.05 -31.87 -14.64
N ILE A 752 10.57 -32.97 -15.21
CA ILE A 752 9.14 -33.31 -15.28
C ILE A 752 8.55 -33.48 -13.87
N ALA A 753 9.18 -34.29 -13.02
CA ALA A 753 8.70 -34.52 -11.66
C ALA A 753 8.71 -33.22 -10.82
N THR A 754 9.73 -32.37 -11.05
CA THR A 754 9.85 -31.08 -10.37
C THR A 754 8.73 -30.12 -10.82
N LEU A 755 8.49 -29.97 -12.13
CA LEU A 755 7.39 -29.14 -12.67
C LEU A 755 6.01 -29.59 -12.17
N LEU A 756 5.77 -30.91 -12.10
CA LEU A 756 4.52 -31.45 -11.58
C LEU A 756 4.36 -31.09 -10.10
N CYS A 757 5.41 -31.20 -9.29
CA CYS A 757 5.37 -30.77 -7.89
C CYS A 757 5.10 -29.26 -7.77
N ASP A 758 5.81 -28.45 -8.55
CA ASP A 758 5.66 -26.99 -8.54
C ASP A 758 4.24 -26.55 -8.94
N SER A 759 3.58 -27.29 -9.84
CA SER A 759 2.18 -27.04 -10.23
C SER A 759 1.16 -27.10 -9.09
N VAL A 760 1.51 -27.72 -7.96
CA VAL A 760 0.65 -27.81 -6.77
C VAL A 760 1.21 -27.06 -5.57
N VAL A 761 2.52 -26.89 -5.47
CA VAL A 761 3.21 -26.16 -4.38
C VAL A 761 3.27 -24.65 -4.65
N CYS A 762 3.35 -24.26 -5.92
CA CYS A 762 3.41 -22.89 -6.40
C CYS A 762 2.21 -22.56 -7.32
N PRO A 763 0.95 -22.84 -6.92
CA PRO A 763 -0.23 -22.68 -7.78
C PRO A 763 -0.55 -21.22 -8.11
N ASP A 764 0.17 -20.28 -7.49
CA ASP A 764 0.15 -18.86 -7.77
C ASP A 764 1.09 -18.45 -8.92
N LEU A 765 1.97 -19.33 -9.40
CA LEU A 765 2.96 -19.03 -10.46
C LEU A 765 2.85 -19.95 -11.68
N THR A 766 2.57 -21.24 -11.44
CA THR A 766 2.49 -22.27 -12.47
C THR A 766 1.39 -23.27 -12.14
N GLY A 767 1.05 -24.13 -13.10
CA GLY A 767 -0.04 -25.07 -12.96
C GLY A 767 -0.22 -25.98 -14.17
N ILE A 768 -0.96 -27.07 -13.94
CA ILE A 768 -1.37 -28.02 -15.00
C ILE A 768 -2.24 -27.33 -16.06
N GLY A 769 -2.99 -26.30 -15.66
CA GLY A 769 -3.77 -25.46 -16.58
C GLY A 769 -2.95 -24.37 -17.26
N GLY A 770 -1.61 -24.43 -17.18
CA GLY A 770 -0.69 -23.53 -17.87
C GLY A 770 0.15 -24.22 -18.95
N GLY A 771 1.35 -23.68 -19.19
CA GLY A 771 2.27 -24.09 -20.25
C GLY A 771 3.71 -23.81 -19.85
N PHE A 772 4.65 -24.21 -20.71
CA PHE A 772 6.08 -23.99 -20.46
C PHE A 772 6.89 -23.91 -21.74
N LEU A 773 8.10 -23.36 -21.60
CA LEU A 773 9.19 -23.45 -22.57
C LEU A 773 10.33 -24.22 -21.93
N MET A 774 10.95 -25.16 -22.64
CA MET A 774 12.02 -26.01 -22.10
C MET A 774 13.15 -26.18 -23.10
N THR A 775 14.37 -25.93 -22.65
CA THR A 775 15.61 -26.20 -23.40
C THR A 775 16.27 -27.44 -22.81
N ILE A 776 16.40 -28.48 -23.62
CA ILE A 776 17.04 -29.75 -23.27
C ILE A 776 18.39 -29.80 -23.99
N TYR A 777 19.46 -30.04 -23.25
CA TYR A 777 20.81 -30.24 -23.80
C TYR A 777 21.28 -31.65 -23.52
N ASN A 778 21.63 -32.38 -24.59
CA ASN A 778 22.18 -33.72 -24.51
C ASN A 778 23.69 -33.67 -24.68
N ARG A 779 24.43 -33.96 -23.61
CA ARG A 779 25.89 -33.86 -23.57
C ARG A 779 26.57 -34.92 -24.42
N THR A 780 26.01 -36.11 -24.53
CA THR A 780 26.59 -37.20 -25.30
C THR A 780 26.63 -36.88 -26.79
N THR A 781 25.60 -36.22 -27.29
CA THR A 781 25.46 -35.85 -28.71
C THR A 781 25.88 -34.42 -29.01
N ASN A 782 26.09 -33.58 -27.98
CA ASN A 782 26.27 -32.14 -28.09
C ASN A 782 25.14 -31.44 -28.88
N THR A 783 23.90 -31.94 -28.72
CA THR A 783 22.71 -31.37 -29.37
C THR A 783 21.76 -30.78 -28.35
N SER A 784 20.94 -29.83 -28.78
CA SER A 784 19.90 -29.24 -27.94
C SER A 784 18.57 -29.18 -28.68
N LEU A 785 17.51 -29.57 -27.97
CA LEU A 785 16.13 -29.40 -28.41
C LEU A 785 15.40 -28.38 -27.53
N PHE A 786 14.49 -27.66 -28.15
CA PHE A 786 13.57 -26.75 -27.53
C PHE A 786 12.13 -27.27 -27.63
N ILE A 787 11.45 -27.31 -26.50
CA ILE A 787 10.06 -27.73 -26.38
C ILE A 787 9.23 -26.48 -26.08
N ASN A 788 8.42 -26.05 -27.05
CA ASN A 788 7.45 -24.98 -26.88
C ASN A 788 6.08 -25.59 -26.59
N ALA A 789 5.78 -25.73 -25.29
CA ALA A 789 4.48 -26.13 -24.77
C ALA A 789 3.69 -24.92 -24.26
N ARG A 790 3.90 -23.74 -24.86
CA ARG A 790 3.10 -22.54 -24.60
C ARG A 790 1.69 -22.74 -25.16
N GLU A 791 0.74 -22.19 -24.44
CA GLU A 791 -0.68 -22.25 -24.71
C GLU A 791 -1.05 -21.61 -26.05
N THR A 792 -2.12 -22.11 -26.66
CA THR A 792 -2.61 -21.59 -27.93
C THR A 792 -3.97 -20.94 -27.80
N ALA A 793 -4.21 -19.90 -28.59
CA ALA A 793 -5.52 -19.29 -28.70
C ALA A 793 -6.53 -20.31 -29.27
N PRO A 794 -7.76 -20.40 -28.71
CA PRO A 794 -8.79 -21.31 -29.20
C PRO A 794 -9.16 -21.03 -30.67
N ALA A 795 -9.67 -22.04 -31.38
CA ALA A 795 -10.02 -21.97 -32.80
C ALA A 795 -11.01 -20.84 -33.14
N THR A 796 -11.87 -20.49 -32.19
CA THR A 796 -12.90 -19.45 -32.33
C THR A 796 -12.46 -18.08 -31.85
N ALA A 797 -11.23 -17.95 -31.33
CA ALA A 797 -10.68 -16.69 -30.86
C ALA A 797 -10.53 -15.67 -32.00
N LYS A 798 -10.75 -14.40 -31.69
CA LYS A 798 -10.67 -13.30 -32.66
C LYS A 798 -9.84 -12.18 -32.07
N TYR A 799 -9.02 -11.53 -32.89
CA TYR A 799 -8.24 -10.36 -32.49
C TYR A 799 -9.07 -9.23 -31.85
N THR A 800 -10.36 -9.12 -32.17
CA THR A 800 -11.28 -8.10 -31.61
C THR A 800 -12.11 -8.55 -30.41
N MET A 801 -11.90 -9.76 -29.88
CA MET A 801 -12.79 -10.35 -28.87
C MET A 801 -12.82 -9.61 -27.53
N TYR A 802 -11.84 -8.74 -27.28
CA TYR A 802 -11.71 -7.93 -26.07
C TYR A 802 -11.97 -6.43 -26.27
N ASP A 803 -12.26 -5.96 -27.49
CA ASP A 803 -12.37 -4.51 -27.79
C ASP A 803 -13.40 -3.78 -26.93
N LYS A 804 -14.51 -4.45 -26.57
CA LYS A 804 -15.57 -3.87 -25.75
C LYS A 804 -15.24 -3.85 -24.26
N ASP A 805 -14.40 -4.79 -23.82
CA ASP A 805 -14.08 -5.00 -22.42
C ASP A 805 -12.73 -5.74 -22.29
N PRO A 806 -11.60 -5.00 -22.28
CA PRO A 806 -10.27 -5.57 -22.13
C PRO A 806 -10.07 -6.36 -20.82
N SER A 807 -10.88 -6.11 -19.79
CA SER A 807 -10.74 -6.82 -18.50
C SER A 807 -11.02 -8.33 -18.60
N LYS A 808 -11.71 -8.76 -19.66
CA LYS A 808 -12.03 -10.16 -19.92
C LYS A 808 -10.84 -11.00 -20.36
N SER A 809 -9.71 -10.40 -20.72
CA SER A 809 -8.46 -11.13 -20.94
C SER A 809 -7.79 -11.55 -19.63
N LEU A 810 -8.14 -10.92 -18.50
CA LEU A 810 -7.45 -11.11 -17.22
C LEU A 810 -8.10 -12.18 -16.33
N THR A 811 -9.43 -12.27 -16.30
CA THR A 811 -10.14 -13.16 -15.36
C THR A 811 -11.32 -13.88 -16.01
N GLY A 812 -11.65 -15.06 -15.48
CA GLY A 812 -12.74 -15.91 -15.96
C GLY A 812 -12.39 -16.77 -17.16
N ALA A 813 -13.35 -17.57 -17.63
CA ALA A 813 -13.10 -18.64 -18.59
C ALA A 813 -12.75 -18.16 -20.01
N LEU A 814 -13.08 -16.91 -20.36
CA LEU A 814 -12.73 -16.32 -21.66
C LEU A 814 -11.23 -15.99 -21.77
N ALA A 815 -10.57 -15.73 -20.64
CA ALA A 815 -9.15 -15.44 -20.55
C ALA A 815 -8.24 -16.66 -20.82
N ILE A 816 -8.81 -17.87 -20.83
CA ILE A 816 -8.07 -19.12 -20.88
C ILE A 816 -7.59 -19.40 -22.31
N ALA A 817 -6.30 -19.64 -22.48
CA ALA A 817 -5.71 -20.26 -23.67
C ALA A 817 -5.58 -21.78 -23.45
N VAL A 818 -5.53 -22.56 -24.53
CA VAL A 818 -5.50 -24.03 -24.45
C VAL A 818 -4.21 -24.48 -23.75
N PRO A 819 -4.30 -25.15 -22.58
CA PRO A 819 -3.14 -25.41 -21.73
C PRO A 819 -2.19 -26.45 -22.34
N GLY A 820 -0.89 -26.20 -22.23
CA GLY A 820 0.15 -27.01 -22.86
C GLY A 820 0.96 -27.92 -21.92
N MET A 821 0.90 -27.68 -20.61
CA MET A 821 1.77 -28.30 -19.60
C MET A 821 1.86 -29.82 -19.75
N ILE A 822 0.73 -30.55 -19.66
CA ILE A 822 0.74 -32.02 -19.66
C ILE A 822 1.17 -32.62 -20.99
N ARG A 823 0.77 -32.01 -22.12
CA ARG A 823 1.22 -32.47 -23.44
C ARG A 823 2.73 -32.30 -23.58
N GLY A 824 3.26 -31.15 -23.14
CA GLY A 824 4.66 -30.82 -23.19
C GLY A 824 5.51 -31.84 -22.43
N ILE A 825 5.21 -32.06 -21.14
CA ILE A 825 6.01 -32.99 -20.34
C ILE A 825 5.90 -34.44 -20.84
N TRP A 826 4.75 -34.84 -21.40
CA TRP A 826 4.59 -36.15 -22.03
C TRP A 826 5.43 -36.31 -23.29
N VAL A 827 5.48 -35.27 -24.14
CA VAL A 827 6.36 -35.26 -25.32
C VAL A 827 7.82 -35.32 -24.90
N SER A 828 8.25 -34.51 -23.93
CA SER A 828 9.60 -34.56 -23.38
C SER A 828 9.96 -35.94 -22.82
N TYR A 829 9.05 -36.56 -22.06
CA TYR A 829 9.22 -37.91 -21.52
C TYR A 829 9.39 -38.97 -22.61
N ASN A 830 8.60 -38.92 -23.68
CA ASN A 830 8.73 -39.92 -24.76
C ASN A 830 9.99 -39.73 -25.60
N LEU A 831 10.49 -38.50 -25.72
CA LEU A 831 11.70 -38.20 -26.48
C LEU A 831 12.97 -38.53 -25.68
N TYR A 832 12.98 -38.21 -24.38
CA TYR A 832 14.20 -38.22 -23.57
C TYR A 832 14.05 -38.85 -22.18
N GLY A 833 12.96 -39.53 -21.86
CA GLY A 833 12.80 -40.20 -20.57
C GLY A 833 13.93 -41.21 -20.29
N GLY A 834 14.50 -41.16 -19.09
CA GLY A 834 15.70 -41.90 -18.68
C GLY A 834 15.42 -43.31 -18.14
N GLY A 835 14.20 -43.83 -18.28
CA GLY A 835 13.82 -45.19 -17.87
C GLY A 835 13.02 -45.28 -16.57
N VAL A 836 12.75 -44.15 -15.90
CA VAL A 836 11.77 -44.07 -14.81
C VAL A 836 10.36 -44.08 -15.41
N SER A 837 9.43 -44.86 -14.85
CA SER A 837 8.08 -44.93 -15.41
C SER A 837 7.32 -43.61 -15.28
N TRP A 838 6.50 -43.27 -16.27
CA TRP A 838 5.63 -42.08 -16.26
C TRP A 838 4.83 -41.92 -14.96
N ALA A 839 4.21 -43.00 -14.49
CA ALA A 839 3.44 -42.99 -13.25
C ALA A 839 4.32 -42.69 -12.02
N SER A 840 5.58 -43.13 -12.01
CA SER A 840 6.53 -42.83 -10.94
C SER A 840 6.90 -41.35 -10.87
N LEU A 841 6.89 -40.63 -12.00
CA LEU A 841 7.18 -39.18 -12.03
C LEU A 841 6.04 -38.35 -11.41
N ILE A 842 4.79 -38.83 -11.53
CA ILE A 842 3.60 -38.11 -11.04
C ILE A 842 3.26 -38.48 -9.59
N LYS A 843 3.61 -39.70 -9.16
CA LYS A 843 3.26 -40.24 -7.85
C LYS A 843 3.59 -39.30 -6.66
N PRO A 844 4.77 -38.66 -6.57
CA PRO A 844 5.07 -37.74 -5.47
C PRO A 844 4.09 -36.57 -5.39
N THR A 845 3.70 -36.00 -6.54
CA THR A 845 2.74 -34.89 -6.61
C THR A 845 1.33 -35.33 -6.18
N ILE A 846 0.91 -36.55 -6.55
CA ILE A 846 -0.36 -37.12 -6.07
C ILE A 846 -0.37 -37.21 -4.53
N GLN A 847 0.74 -37.66 -3.94
CA GLN A 847 0.87 -37.74 -2.48
C GLN A 847 0.76 -36.36 -1.84
N LEU A 848 1.44 -35.34 -2.38
CA LEU A 848 1.32 -33.96 -1.90
C LEU A 848 -0.13 -33.44 -1.94
N CYS A 849 -0.87 -33.73 -3.01
CA CYS A 849 -2.28 -33.33 -3.13
C CYS A 849 -3.18 -33.93 -2.03
N GLU A 850 -2.84 -35.15 -1.57
CA GLU A 850 -3.64 -35.94 -0.62
C GLU A 850 -3.22 -35.72 0.83
N GLU A 851 -1.92 -35.71 1.10
CA GLU A 851 -1.34 -35.55 2.44
C GLU A 851 -1.33 -34.09 2.91
N GLY A 852 -1.28 -33.15 1.96
CA GLY A 852 -1.34 -31.72 2.19
C GLY A 852 -0.02 -31.00 1.94
N ILE A 853 -0.15 -29.72 1.60
CA ILE A 853 0.94 -28.84 1.17
C ILE A 853 1.01 -27.67 2.14
N VAL A 854 2.21 -27.39 2.64
CA VAL A 854 2.46 -26.26 3.54
C VAL A 854 2.48 -24.97 2.73
N VAL A 855 1.68 -24.00 3.14
CA VAL A 855 1.67 -22.66 2.54
C VAL A 855 2.99 -21.96 2.86
N SER A 856 3.78 -21.68 1.82
CA SER A 856 5.02 -20.90 1.95
C SER A 856 4.73 -19.44 2.29
N LYS A 857 5.75 -18.69 2.74
CA LYS A 857 5.61 -17.25 3.01
C LYS A 857 5.17 -16.48 1.75
N ARG A 858 5.75 -16.82 0.59
CA ARG A 858 5.36 -16.25 -0.71
C ARG A 858 3.92 -16.58 -1.05
N LEU A 859 3.55 -17.86 -1.04
CA LEU A 859 2.20 -18.30 -1.41
C LEU A 859 1.15 -17.66 -0.50
N GLY A 860 1.39 -17.61 0.82
CA GLY A 860 0.47 -16.95 1.75
C GLY A 860 0.31 -15.45 1.51
N ALA A 861 1.39 -14.75 1.10
CA ALA A 861 1.31 -13.34 0.71
C ALA A 861 0.48 -13.16 -0.57
N ASN A 862 0.65 -14.03 -1.56
CA ASN A 862 -0.11 -13.98 -2.82
C ASN A 862 -1.58 -14.40 -2.63
N ILE A 863 -1.88 -15.40 -1.80
CA ILE A 863 -3.25 -15.75 -1.38
C ILE A 863 -3.94 -14.53 -0.77
N ASN A 864 -3.25 -13.83 0.13
CA ASN A 864 -3.80 -12.66 0.79
C ASN A 864 -3.97 -11.46 -0.14
N ALA A 865 -3.03 -11.24 -1.07
CA ALA A 865 -3.15 -10.22 -2.10
C ALA A 865 -4.30 -10.51 -3.09
N ALA A 866 -4.51 -11.79 -3.43
CA ALA A 866 -5.58 -12.28 -4.30
C ALA A 866 -6.87 -12.58 -3.54
N ARG A 867 -7.08 -12.03 -2.33
CA ARG A 867 -8.24 -12.33 -1.50
C ARG A 867 -9.56 -12.20 -2.25
N ASP A 868 -9.75 -11.08 -2.93
CA ASP A 868 -10.99 -10.79 -3.63
C ASP A 868 -11.25 -11.81 -4.76
N LEU A 869 -10.20 -12.24 -5.46
CA LEU A 869 -10.27 -13.26 -6.50
C LEU A 869 -10.62 -14.61 -5.87
N ILE A 870 -9.85 -15.04 -4.88
CA ILE A 870 -10.01 -16.35 -4.23
C ILE A 870 -11.40 -16.51 -3.61
N LEU A 871 -11.90 -15.49 -2.90
CA LEU A 871 -13.20 -15.58 -2.23
C LEU A 871 -14.40 -15.57 -3.18
N LYS A 872 -14.21 -15.09 -4.42
CA LYS A 872 -15.26 -14.98 -5.44
C LYS A 872 -15.25 -16.12 -6.47
N THR A 873 -14.20 -16.94 -6.50
CA THR A 873 -14.08 -18.04 -7.47
C THR A 873 -13.95 -19.39 -6.78
N GLY A 874 -13.92 -20.47 -7.56
CA GLY A 874 -13.71 -21.83 -7.06
C GLY A 874 -12.40 -22.01 -6.29
N LEU A 875 -11.43 -21.10 -6.44
CA LEU A 875 -10.17 -21.10 -5.68
C LEU A 875 -10.36 -21.08 -4.16
N LYS A 876 -11.49 -20.55 -3.69
CA LYS A 876 -11.90 -20.64 -2.28
C LYS A 876 -11.81 -22.06 -1.74
N ASN A 877 -12.10 -23.07 -2.56
CA ASN A 877 -12.09 -24.48 -2.17
C ASN A 877 -10.70 -24.98 -1.74
N TYR A 878 -9.62 -24.37 -2.21
CA TYR A 878 -8.26 -24.72 -1.81
C TYR A 878 -7.68 -23.75 -0.79
N PHE A 879 -7.94 -22.45 -0.95
CA PHE A 879 -7.20 -21.41 -0.21
C PHE A 879 -8.01 -20.72 0.89
N PHE A 880 -9.23 -21.18 1.18
CA PHE A 880 -10.02 -20.70 2.31
C PHE A 880 -10.31 -21.84 3.29
N ASN A 881 -9.91 -21.64 4.54
CA ASN A 881 -10.14 -22.61 5.59
C ASN A 881 -11.52 -22.38 6.24
N ASN A 882 -12.50 -23.20 5.86
CA ASN A 882 -13.86 -23.12 6.40
C ASN A 882 -13.94 -23.35 7.92
N LYS A 883 -12.95 -24.03 8.54
CA LYS A 883 -12.95 -24.27 9.99
C LYS A 883 -12.50 -23.05 10.78
N THR A 884 -11.53 -22.29 10.24
CA THR A 884 -10.96 -21.12 10.92
C THR A 884 -11.58 -19.80 10.45
N GLY A 885 -12.32 -19.80 9.33
CA GLY A 885 -12.95 -18.60 8.77
C GLY A 885 -11.96 -17.64 8.09
N HIS A 886 -10.74 -18.09 7.81
CA HIS A 886 -9.68 -17.27 7.21
C HIS A 886 -9.11 -17.91 5.94
N LEU A 887 -8.55 -17.07 5.07
CA LEU A 887 -7.67 -17.52 3.99
C LEU A 887 -6.44 -18.23 4.57
N MET A 888 -5.91 -19.21 3.84
CA MET A 888 -4.70 -19.92 4.24
C MET A 888 -3.51 -18.96 4.39
N LYS A 889 -2.76 -19.10 5.47
CA LYS A 889 -1.62 -18.27 5.85
C LYS A 889 -0.33 -19.09 5.84
N PRO A 890 0.85 -18.46 5.82
CA PRO A 890 2.11 -19.20 5.87
C PRO A 890 2.16 -20.19 7.05
N GLY A 891 2.49 -21.46 6.76
CA GLY A 891 2.48 -22.56 7.72
C GLY A 891 1.17 -23.35 7.79
N ASP A 892 0.05 -22.83 7.27
CA ASP A 892 -1.17 -23.61 7.11
C ASP A 892 -0.97 -24.73 6.08
N ILE A 893 -1.82 -25.76 6.16
CA ILE A 893 -1.81 -26.89 5.23
C ILE A 893 -3.08 -26.86 4.40
N TYR A 894 -2.94 -26.89 3.06
CA TYR A 894 -4.06 -27.07 2.13
C TYR A 894 -3.91 -28.39 1.36
N THR A 895 -5.03 -28.93 0.89
CA THR A 895 -5.07 -30.17 0.08
C THR A 895 -5.77 -29.90 -1.26
N MET A 896 -5.44 -30.70 -2.27
CA MET A 896 -6.02 -30.61 -3.62
C MET A 896 -6.54 -31.98 -4.09
N PRO A 897 -7.50 -32.59 -3.37
CA PRO A 897 -7.87 -34.00 -3.57
C PRO A 897 -8.44 -34.30 -4.97
N ILE A 898 -9.21 -33.36 -5.54
CA ILE A 898 -9.77 -33.50 -6.90
C ILE A 898 -8.63 -33.50 -7.93
N LEU A 899 -7.65 -32.60 -7.76
CA LEU A 899 -6.47 -32.56 -8.62
C LEU A 899 -5.61 -33.83 -8.48
N GLY A 900 -5.50 -34.38 -7.26
CA GLY A 900 -4.85 -35.67 -7.03
C GLY A 900 -5.51 -36.81 -7.82
N GLN A 901 -6.84 -36.85 -7.89
CA GLN A 901 -7.56 -37.82 -8.72
C GLN A 901 -7.33 -37.59 -10.23
N THR A 902 -7.34 -36.34 -10.68
CA THR A 902 -7.00 -35.98 -12.06
C THR A 902 -5.58 -36.45 -12.41
N LEU A 903 -4.62 -36.25 -11.53
CA LEU A 903 -3.24 -36.72 -11.70
C LEU A 903 -3.14 -38.26 -11.74
N ARG A 904 -3.98 -38.99 -11.01
CA ARG A 904 -4.06 -40.46 -11.11
C ARG A 904 -4.55 -40.91 -12.49
N VAL A 905 -5.53 -40.22 -13.06
CA VAL A 905 -6.00 -40.48 -14.43
C VAL A 905 -4.88 -40.19 -15.43
N ILE A 906 -4.18 -39.06 -15.30
CA ILE A 906 -3.04 -38.70 -16.16
C ILE A 906 -1.88 -39.71 -16.02
N ALA A 907 -1.64 -40.23 -14.82
CA ALA A 907 -0.62 -41.27 -14.59
C ALA A 907 -0.94 -42.59 -15.30
N ASN A 908 -2.24 -42.90 -15.50
CA ASN A 908 -2.69 -44.14 -16.14
C ASN A 908 -2.89 -43.99 -17.66
N GLU A 909 -3.54 -42.91 -18.11
CA GLU A 909 -3.91 -42.68 -19.51
C GLU A 909 -2.87 -41.85 -20.28
N GLY A 910 -1.84 -41.32 -19.60
CA GLY A 910 -0.88 -40.38 -20.17
C GLY A 910 -1.49 -39.02 -20.49
N ALA A 911 -0.84 -38.24 -21.36
CA ALA A 911 -1.37 -36.92 -21.74
C ALA A 911 -2.75 -36.99 -22.41
N ASN A 912 -3.07 -38.10 -23.08
CA ASN A 912 -4.34 -38.25 -23.76
C ASN A 912 -5.54 -38.11 -22.81
N ALA A 913 -5.39 -38.34 -21.50
CA ALA A 913 -6.41 -38.03 -20.51
C ALA A 913 -7.08 -36.65 -20.74
N ILE A 914 -6.25 -35.61 -20.97
CA ILE A 914 -6.68 -34.22 -21.17
C ILE A 914 -7.02 -33.93 -22.62
N TYR A 915 -6.25 -34.44 -23.59
CA TYR A 915 -6.34 -33.98 -24.98
C TYR A 915 -7.26 -34.84 -25.87
N ALA A 916 -7.47 -36.12 -25.55
CA ALA A 916 -8.29 -37.03 -26.35
C ALA A 916 -9.10 -38.08 -25.55
N GLY A 917 -9.08 -37.99 -24.21
CA GLY A 917 -9.42 -39.07 -23.29
C GLY A 917 -10.57 -38.72 -22.37
N SER A 918 -10.57 -39.34 -21.18
CA SER A 918 -11.73 -39.32 -20.27
C SER A 918 -12.01 -37.95 -19.63
N LEU A 919 -11.02 -37.04 -19.60
CA LEU A 919 -11.17 -35.70 -19.00
C LEU A 919 -11.47 -34.61 -20.04
N THR A 920 -11.15 -34.81 -21.32
CA THR A 920 -11.25 -33.78 -22.36
C THR A 920 -12.63 -33.14 -22.44
N GLN A 921 -13.69 -33.96 -22.49
CA GLN A 921 -15.05 -33.44 -22.59
C GLN A 921 -15.47 -32.72 -21.31
N LYS A 922 -15.04 -33.19 -20.14
CA LYS A 922 -15.34 -32.55 -18.85
C LYS A 922 -14.72 -31.16 -18.78
N LEU A 923 -13.44 -31.05 -19.13
CA LEU A 923 -12.72 -29.77 -19.15
C LEU A 923 -13.35 -28.78 -20.13
N ALA A 924 -13.67 -29.21 -21.35
CA ALA A 924 -14.36 -28.37 -22.32
C ALA A 924 -15.73 -27.89 -21.79
N ASN A 925 -16.51 -28.80 -21.19
CA ASN A 925 -17.82 -28.45 -20.61
C ASN A 925 -17.70 -27.45 -19.45
N ASP A 926 -16.73 -27.64 -18.55
CA ASP A 926 -16.51 -26.72 -17.41
C ASP A 926 -16.17 -25.31 -17.91
N ILE A 927 -15.25 -25.20 -18.88
CA ILE A 927 -14.83 -23.92 -19.46
C ILE A 927 -16.00 -23.25 -20.20
N GLN A 928 -16.73 -23.99 -21.04
CA GLN A 928 -17.84 -23.45 -21.83
C GLN A 928 -19.02 -23.03 -20.95
N SER A 929 -19.33 -23.80 -19.91
CA SER A 929 -20.40 -23.46 -18.94
C SER A 929 -20.08 -22.18 -18.18
N ALA A 930 -18.81 -21.85 -18.01
CA ALA A 930 -18.33 -20.61 -17.42
C ALA A 930 -18.15 -19.46 -18.43
N GLY A 931 -18.59 -19.64 -19.68
CA GLY A 931 -18.55 -18.61 -20.73
C GLY A 931 -17.24 -18.55 -21.54
N GLY A 932 -16.36 -19.55 -21.40
CA GLY A 932 -15.16 -19.69 -22.21
C GLY A 932 -15.44 -20.30 -23.59
N ILE A 933 -14.46 -20.20 -24.48
CA ILE A 933 -14.61 -20.58 -25.91
C ILE A 933 -13.82 -21.83 -26.31
N ILE A 934 -13.07 -22.43 -25.38
CA ILE A 934 -12.32 -23.67 -25.62
C ILE A 934 -13.30 -24.83 -25.79
N THR A 935 -13.14 -25.57 -26.88
CA THR A 935 -13.92 -26.76 -27.21
C THR A 935 -13.11 -28.03 -26.95
N LYS A 936 -13.78 -29.19 -26.98
CA LYS A 936 -13.08 -30.49 -27.03
C LYS A 936 -12.09 -30.57 -28.19
N LYS A 937 -12.45 -29.99 -29.34
CA LYS A 937 -11.60 -30.02 -30.54
C LYS A 937 -10.32 -29.22 -30.32
N ASP A 938 -10.39 -28.08 -29.63
CA ASP A 938 -9.21 -27.27 -29.29
C ASP A 938 -8.19 -28.06 -28.46
N PHE A 939 -8.66 -28.84 -27.48
CA PHE A 939 -7.79 -29.77 -26.75
C PHE A 939 -7.23 -30.86 -27.68
N THR A 940 -8.06 -31.50 -28.51
CA THR A 940 -7.60 -32.58 -29.40
C THR A 940 -6.61 -32.11 -30.46
N ASP A 941 -6.75 -30.88 -30.93
CA ASP A 941 -5.88 -30.28 -31.95
C ASP A 941 -4.60 -29.68 -31.34
N TYR A 942 -4.52 -29.50 -30.01
CA TYR A 942 -3.35 -28.91 -29.37
C TYR A 942 -2.09 -29.76 -29.62
N SER A 943 -1.04 -29.09 -30.07
CA SER A 943 0.27 -29.67 -30.33
C SER A 943 1.39 -28.88 -29.66
N VAL A 944 2.45 -29.57 -29.31
CA VAL A 944 3.69 -28.99 -28.78
C VAL A 944 4.64 -28.79 -29.95
N LEU A 945 5.35 -27.67 -30.02
CA LEU A 945 6.43 -27.52 -31.00
C LEU A 945 7.70 -28.13 -30.40
N VAL A 946 8.34 -29.00 -31.17
CA VAL A 946 9.60 -29.65 -30.82
C VAL A 946 10.58 -29.27 -31.91
N GLU A 947 11.59 -28.50 -31.55
CA GLU A 947 12.49 -27.85 -32.50
C GLU A 947 13.92 -27.95 -32.01
N GLU A 948 14.88 -27.79 -32.92
CA GLU A 948 16.26 -27.58 -32.50
C GLU A 948 16.38 -26.23 -31.81
N SER A 949 17.12 -26.18 -30.70
CA SER A 949 17.48 -24.91 -30.09
C SER A 949 18.37 -24.14 -31.06
N PHE A 950 18.19 -22.82 -31.17
CA PHE A 950 19.18 -22.02 -31.86
C PHE A 950 20.49 -22.03 -31.06
N GLU A 951 21.62 -21.98 -31.76
CA GLU A 951 22.96 -21.90 -31.17
C GLU A 951 23.56 -20.52 -31.45
N ILE A 952 24.03 -19.83 -30.40
CA ILE A 952 24.79 -18.59 -30.51
C ILE A 952 26.16 -18.79 -29.90
N SER A 953 27.21 -18.54 -30.69
CA SER A 953 28.59 -18.55 -30.21
C SER A 953 29.01 -17.16 -29.71
N LEU A 954 29.64 -17.14 -28.53
CA LEU A 954 30.29 -15.95 -27.96
C LEU A 954 31.80 -15.98 -28.25
N LYS A 955 32.46 -14.82 -28.28
CA LYS A 955 33.89 -14.67 -28.64
C LYS A 955 34.83 -15.44 -27.72
N ASN A 956 34.45 -15.66 -26.47
CA ASN A 956 35.22 -16.43 -25.49
C ASN A 956 35.03 -17.95 -25.60
N GLY A 957 34.31 -18.43 -26.62
CA GLY A 957 34.13 -19.85 -26.91
C GLY A 957 32.94 -20.50 -26.21
N TYR A 958 32.16 -19.76 -25.43
CA TYR A 958 30.89 -20.26 -24.91
C TYR A 958 29.82 -20.33 -26.01
N LYS A 959 28.96 -21.33 -25.92
CA LYS A 959 27.83 -21.55 -26.82
C LYS A 959 26.53 -21.51 -26.03
N LEU A 960 25.60 -20.71 -26.49
CA LEU A 960 24.29 -20.52 -25.88
C LEU A 960 23.22 -21.24 -26.70
N TYR A 961 22.37 -22.00 -26.01
CA TYR A 961 21.24 -22.73 -26.56
C TYR A 961 19.94 -22.22 -25.94
N SER A 962 18.99 -21.79 -26.78
CA SER A 962 17.63 -21.44 -26.37
C SER A 962 16.66 -21.56 -27.56
N GLY A 963 15.38 -21.29 -27.31
CA GLY A 963 14.30 -21.50 -28.27
C GLY A 963 13.91 -20.28 -29.10
N LEU A 964 13.37 -20.55 -30.28
CA LEU A 964 12.73 -19.55 -31.12
C LEU A 964 11.50 -18.93 -30.41
N PRO A 965 11.01 -17.76 -30.90
CA PRO A 965 9.73 -17.21 -30.49
C PRO A 965 8.62 -18.28 -30.56
N SER A 966 7.58 -18.28 -29.75
CA SER A 966 7.07 -17.21 -28.89
C SER A 966 7.88 -16.90 -27.62
N GLY A 967 8.94 -17.66 -27.29
CA GLY A 967 9.85 -17.35 -26.20
C GLY A 967 10.78 -16.16 -26.48
N SER A 968 11.40 -15.62 -25.41
CA SER A 968 12.34 -14.49 -25.50
C SER A 968 13.81 -14.92 -25.39
N GLY A 969 14.13 -16.19 -25.69
CA GLY A 969 15.51 -16.69 -25.75
C GLY A 969 16.41 -15.84 -26.66
N ILE A 970 15.87 -15.42 -27.80
CA ILE A 970 16.59 -14.59 -28.77
C ILE A 970 16.90 -13.18 -28.23
N ILE A 971 16.08 -12.64 -27.33
CA ILE A 971 16.32 -11.33 -26.70
C ILE A 971 17.47 -11.42 -25.70
N LEU A 972 17.52 -12.49 -24.90
CA LEU A 972 18.67 -12.78 -24.04
C LEU A 972 19.95 -12.90 -24.89
N ALA A 973 19.91 -13.68 -25.97
CA ALA A 973 21.05 -13.87 -26.86
C ALA A 973 21.49 -12.57 -27.54
N TYR A 974 20.54 -11.72 -27.95
CA TYR A 974 20.81 -10.39 -28.51
C TYR A 974 21.60 -9.55 -27.51
N ILE A 975 21.15 -9.46 -26.25
CA ILE A 975 21.83 -8.70 -25.20
C ILE A 975 23.27 -9.21 -25.01
N LEU A 976 23.45 -10.52 -24.87
CA LEU A 976 24.79 -11.08 -24.68
C LEU A 976 25.69 -10.84 -25.90
N ARG A 977 25.17 -10.95 -27.12
CA ARG A 977 25.93 -10.67 -28.34
C ARG A 977 26.28 -9.20 -28.50
N THR A 978 25.41 -8.29 -28.08
CA THR A 978 25.71 -6.85 -28.05
C THR A 978 26.84 -6.56 -27.06
N LEU A 979 26.91 -7.25 -25.92
CA LEU A 979 27.92 -7.03 -24.89
C LEU A 979 29.22 -7.85 -25.11
N ASP A 980 29.21 -8.81 -26.02
CA ASP A 980 30.29 -9.77 -26.26
C ASP A 980 31.58 -9.10 -26.77
N GLY A 981 32.62 -9.15 -25.94
CA GLY A 981 33.90 -8.47 -26.15
C GLY A 981 33.91 -6.99 -25.79
N GLN A 982 32.80 -6.45 -25.27
CA GLN A 982 32.70 -5.07 -24.77
C GLN A 982 32.79 -4.98 -23.24
N LEU A 983 32.48 -6.07 -22.54
CA LEU A 983 32.50 -6.20 -21.08
C LEU A 983 33.41 -7.36 -20.62
N PRO A 984 34.01 -7.27 -19.43
CA PRO A 984 34.03 -6.11 -18.54
C PRO A 984 34.98 -5.03 -19.04
N THR A 985 34.70 -3.76 -18.73
CA THR A 985 35.69 -2.69 -18.88
C THR A 985 36.47 -2.49 -17.57
N SER A 986 37.44 -1.59 -17.56
CA SER A 986 38.10 -1.17 -16.31
C SER A 986 37.21 -0.30 -15.41
N ASN A 987 36.01 0.09 -15.88
CA ASN A 987 35.09 0.98 -15.18
C ASN A 987 33.69 0.33 -15.08
N ALA A 988 33.34 -0.17 -13.90
CA ALA A 988 32.06 -0.82 -13.65
C ALA A 988 30.84 0.11 -13.89
N ASP A 989 31.00 1.43 -13.74
CA ASP A 989 29.93 2.40 -14.00
C ASP A 989 29.64 2.50 -15.51
N LEU A 990 30.68 2.33 -16.32
CA LEU A 990 30.55 2.28 -17.77
C LEU A 990 29.89 0.98 -18.25
N ASP A 991 30.21 -0.13 -17.59
CA ASP A 991 29.61 -1.43 -17.87
C ASP A 991 28.09 -1.39 -17.70
N ALA A 992 27.60 -0.67 -16.67
CA ALA A 992 26.17 -0.46 -16.43
C ALA A 992 25.48 0.34 -17.55
N VAL A 993 26.12 1.39 -18.08
CA VAL A 993 25.60 2.16 -19.22
C VAL A 993 25.44 1.26 -20.44
N ARG A 994 26.50 0.54 -20.81
CA ARG A 994 26.48 -0.35 -21.98
C ARG A 994 25.46 -1.48 -21.83
N LEU A 995 25.29 -2.03 -20.62
CA LEU A 995 24.25 -3.00 -20.30
C LEU A 995 22.85 -2.44 -20.55
N VAL A 996 22.57 -1.23 -20.05
CA VAL A 996 21.27 -0.56 -20.24
C VAL A 996 21.01 -0.22 -21.71
N GLU A 997 22.00 0.24 -22.46
CA GLU A 997 21.86 0.47 -23.91
C GLU A 997 21.56 -0.84 -24.65
N ALA A 998 22.26 -1.93 -24.32
CA ALA A 998 21.99 -3.25 -24.91
C ALA A 998 20.57 -3.73 -24.62
N PHE A 999 20.04 -3.49 -23.41
CA PHE A 999 18.64 -3.80 -23.08
C PHE A 999 17.66 -3.07 -24.00
N LYS A 1000 17.90 -1.79 -24.30
CA LYS A 1000 17.03 -0.99 -25.17
C LYS A 1000 17.03 -1.48 -26.62
N PHE A 1001 18.19 -1.74 -27.20
CA PHE A 1001 18.27 -2.31 -28.56
C PHE A 1001 17.57 -3.66 -28.65
N ALA A 1002 17.78 -4.54 -27.66
CA ALA A 1002 17.14 -5.83 -27.63
C ALA A 1002 15.60 -5.71 -27.49
N TYR A 1003 15.10 -4.79 -26.66
CA TYR A 1003 13.66 -4.57 -26.51
C TYR A 1003 13.04 -3.85 -27.69
N GLY A 1004 13.80 -3.07 -28.46
CA GLY A 1004 13.35 -2.54 -29.76
C GLY A 1004 13.01 -3.67 -30.72
N GLU A 1005 13.90 -4.65 -30.87
CA GLU A 1005 13.66 -5.84 -31.69
C GLU A 1005 12.54 -6.72 -31.12
N ARG A 1006 12.38 -6.78 -29.79
CA ARG A 1006 11.27 -7.50 -29.14
C ARG A 1006 9.90 -7.04 -29.61
N THR A 1007 9.73 -5.77 -29.99
CA THR A 1007 8.44 -5.24 -30.47
C THR A 1007 7.92 -5.93 -31.75
N HIS A 1008 8.83 -6.53 -32.52
CA HIS A 1008 8.53 -7.18 -33.79
C HIS A 1008 8.28 -8.69 -33.67
N LEU A 1009 8.52 -9.27 -32.49
CA LEU A 1009 8.39 -10.71 -32.27
C LEU A 1009 6.93 -11.16 -32.14
N GLY A 1010 6.67 -12.38 -32.62
CA GLY A 1010 5.40 -13.10 -32.49
C GLY A 1010 5.68 -14.61 -32.51
N ASP A 1011 4.63 -15.43 -32.40
CA ASP A 1011 4.74 -16.88 -32.68
C ASP A 1011 5.35 -17.10 -34.07
N HIS A 1012 6.50 -17.78 -34.14
CA HIS A 1012 7.26 -17.93 -35.38
C HIS A 1012 6.56 -18.82 -36.42
N MET A 1013 5.54 -19.57 -36.00
CA MET A 1013 4.65 -20.28 -36.93
C MET A 1013 3.73 -19.34 -37.71
N PHE A 1014 3.58 -18.08 -37.25
CA PHE A 1014 2.70 -17.07 -37.82
C PHE A 1014 3.44 -15.81 -38.28
N VAL A 1015 4.65 -15.57 -37.75
CA VAL A 1015 5.48 -14.39 -38.03
C VAL A 1015 6.86 -14.85 -38.43
N ASP A 1016 7.43 -14.31 -39.51
CA ASP A 1016 8.81 -14.62 -39.89
C ASP A 1016 9.80 -13.99 -38.90
N THR A 1017 10.39 -14.81 -38.04
CA THR A 1017 11.41 -14.40 -37.07
C THR A 1017 12.82 -14.78 -37.51
N SER A 1018 13.01 -15.21 -38.77
CA SER A 1018 14.32 -15.63 -39.28
C SER A 1018 15.29 -14.46 -39.40
N GLU A 1019 14.81 -13.25 -39.65
CA GLU A 1019 15.64 -12.06 -39.79
C GLU A 1019 16.37 -11.69 -38.50
N ILE A 1020 15.69 -11.71 -37.35
CA ILE A 1020 16.34 -11.41 -36.08
C ILE A 1020 17.40 -12.47 -35.73
N LEU A 1021 17.19 -13.74 -36.09
CA LEU A 1021 18.19 -14.76 -35.87
C LEU A 1021 19.43 -14.52 -36.75
N LYS A 1022 19.24 -14.11 -38.01
CA LYS A 1022 20.34 -13.68 -38.90
C LYS A 1022 21.08 -12.46 -38.35
N LYS A 1023 20.35 -11.50 -37.76
CA LYS A 1023 20.93 -10.32 -37.11
C LYS A 1023 21.82 -10.72 -35.93
N VAL A 1024 21.31 -11.51 -34.98
CA VAL A 1024 22.03 -11.92 -33.75
C VAL A 1024 23.25 -12.80 -34.04
N THR A 1025 23.18 -13.62 -35.09
CA THR A 1025 24.30 -14.47 -35.54
C THR A 1025 25.35 -13.72 -36.38
N SER A 1026 25.03 -12.52 -36.89
CA SER A 1026 25.94 -11.74 -37.74
C SER A 1026 26.88 -10.86 -36.92
N ASP A 1027 28.18 -11.15 -36.96
CA ASP A 1027 29.21 -10.29 -36.35
C ASP A 1027 29.15 -8.86 -36.90
N MET A 1028 28.92 -8.71 -38.21
CA MET A 1028 28.83 -7.40 -38.85
C MET A 1028 27.67 -6.57 -38.28
N TYR A 1029 26.50 -7.18 -38.10
CA TYR A 1029 25.34 -6.50 -37.53
C TYR A 1029 25.56 -6.17 -36.07
N MET A 1030 26.02 -7.13 -35.26
CA MET A 1030 26.24 -6.89 -33.84
C MET A 1030 27.32 -5.84 -33.59
N ASN A 1031 28.38 -5.79 -34.40
CA ASN A 1031 29.37 -4.71 -34.35
C ASN A 1031 28.76 -3.35 -34.73
N SER A 1032 27.80 -3.31 -35.67
CA SER A 1032 27.06 -2.08 -36.00
C SER A 1032 26.23 -1.57 -34.82
N VAL A 1033 25.52 -2.48 -34.13
CA VAL A 1033 24.77 -2.14 -32.91
C VAL A 1033 25.72 -1.64 -31.83
N GLN A 1034 26.86 -2.32 -31.61
CA GLN A 1034 27.90 -1.87 -30.67
C GLN A 1034 28.42 -0.46 -30.98
N ASN A 1035 28.64 -0.14 -32.25
CA ASN A 1035 29.08 1.19 -32.67
C ASN A 1035 28.03 2.30 -32.46
N ASN A 1036 26.75 1.93 -32.34
CA ASN A 1036 25.67 2.86 -32.04
C ASN A 1036 25.48 3.10 -30.53
N ILE A 1037 26.15 2.32 -29.67
CA ILE A 1037 26.15 2.52 -28.22
C ILE A 1037 27.16 3.62 -27.89
N SER A 1038 26.71 4.66 -27.19
CA SER A 1038 27.57 5.73 -26.69
C SER A 1038 27.81 5.59 -25.19
N ASP A 1039 29.05 5.85 -24.79
CA ASP A 1039 29.49 5.86 -23.39
C ASP A 1039 29.16 7.20 -22.68
N GLU A 1040 28.66 8.18 -23.44
CA GLU A 1040 28.45 9.57 -23.03
C GLU A 1040 27.01 10.06 -23.22
N TYR A 1041 26.20 9.38 -24.05
CA TYR A 1041 24.83 9.80 -24.33
C TYR A 1041 23.86 8.62 -24.52
N THR A 1042 22.62 8.77 -24.02
CA THR A 1042 21.48 7.88 -24.36
C THR A 1042 20.45 8.61 -25.22
N SER A 1043 19.95 7.96 -26.27
CA SER A 1043 18.76 8.45 -26.99
C SER A 1043 17.50 8.35 -26.11
N THR A 1044 16.57 9.29 -26.29
CA THR A 1044 15.23 9.27 -25.67
C THR A 1044 14.12 8.89 -26.65
N ASP A 1045 14.45 8.62 -27.92
CA ASP A 1045 13.51 8.19 -28.95
C ASP A 1045 13.54 6.64 -29.07
N PRO A 1046 12.45 5.93 -28.74
CA PRO A 1046 12.37 4.48 -28.93
C PRO A 1046 12.65 4.01 -30.37
N LYS A 1047 12.39 4.84 -31.38
CA LYS A 1047 12.65 4.50 -32.79
C LYS A 1047 14.12 4.38 -33.12
N PHE A 1048 14.99 5.09 -32.40
CA PHE A 1048 16.44 4.93 -32.52
C PHE A 1048 16.87 3.48 -32.20
N TYR A 1049 16.17 2.84 -31.28
CA TYR A 1049 16.41 1.45 -30.88
C TYR A 1049 15.64 0.44 -31.74
N GLY A 1050 14.89 0.89 -32.75
CA GLY A 1050 14.15 0.04 -33.69
C GLY A 1050 12.72 -0.32 -33.27
N ALA A 1051 12.12 0.39 -32.30
CA ALA A 1051 10.73 0.14 -31.89
C ALA A 1051 9.70 0.90 -32.76
N ASP A 1052 8.78 0.14 -33.36
CA ASP A 1052 7.62 0.68 -34.08
C ASP A 1052 6.28 0.45 -33.34
N PHE A 1053 6.27 -0.47 -32.37
CA PHE A 1053 5.07 -0.91 -31.67
C PHE A 1053 5.28 -1.02 -30.16
N SER A 1054 4.18 -1.05 -29.41
CA SER A 1054 4.15 -1.38 -27.98
C SER A 1054 3.89 -2.87 -27.80
N TRP A 1055 4.33 -3.44 -26.69
CA TRP A 1055 4.00 -4.81 -26.31
C TRP A 1055 3.16 -4.85 -25.04
N THR A 1056 2.53 -5.99 -24.85
CA THR A 1056 1.86 -6.40 -23.62
C THR A 1056 2.89 -7.00 -22.64
N GLY A 1057 2.79 -6.60 -21.37
CA GLY A 1057 3.59 -7.20 -20.32
C GLY A 1057 2.99 -8.54 -19.90
N ASP A 1058 3.82 -9.57 -19.79
CA ASP A 1058 3.46 -10.84 -19.16
C ASP A 1058 3.84 -10.83 -17.67
N HIS A 1059 3.25 -11.72 -16.89
CA HIS A 1059 3.39 -11.78 -15.43
C HIS A 1059 3.68 -13.21 -14.92
N GLY A 1060 3.84 -13.35 -13.59
CA GLY A 1060 3.89 -14.59 -12.81
C GLY A 1060 4.46 -15.85 -13.47
N THR A 1061 5.65 -16.27 -13.04
CA THR A 1061 6.38 -17.36 -13.70
C THR A 1061 7.22 -18.13 -12.70
N GLU A 1062 7.55 -19.37 -13.03
CA GLU A 1062 8.46 -20.23 -12.30
C GLU A 1062 9.53 -20.83 -13.23
N ASN A 1063 10.73 -21.09 -12.70
CA ASN A 1063 11.81 -21.72 -13.43
C ASN A 1063 12.42 -22.90 -12.68
N VAL A 1064 12.64 -24.00 -13.40
CA VAL A 1064 13.36 -25.19 -12.94
C VAL A 1064 14.64 -25.34 -13.78
N ALA A 1065 15.74 -25.67 -13.10
CA ALA A 1065 17.02 -25.99 -13.73
C ALA A 1065 17.51 -27.34 -13.22
N VAL A 1066 17.99 -28.19 -14.12
CA VAL A 1066 18.53 -29.52 -13.81
C VAL A 1066 19.83 -29.74 -14.55
N LEU A 1067 20.83 -30.27 -13.86
CA LEU A 1067 22.06 -30.83 -14.42
C LEU A 1067 22.24 -32.23 -13.85
N ASP A 1068 22.27 -33.25 -14.71
CA ASP A 1068 22.45 -34.64 -14.29
C ASP A 1068 23.92 -35.10 -14.32
N SER A 1069 24.17 -36.29 -13.77
CA SER A 1069 25.51 -36.89 -13.66
C SER A 1069 26.14 -37.27 -15.00
N PHE A 1070 25.36 -37.31 -16.09
CA PHE A 1070 25.87 -37.55 -17.44
C PHE A 1070 26.25 -36.24 -18.14
N GLY A 1071 26.03 -35.09 -17.49
CA GLY A 1071 26.26 -33.76 -18.02
C GLY A 1071 25.12 -33.25 -18.89
N ASN A 1072 23.99 -33.95 -18.98
CA ASN A 1072 22.81 -33.41 -19.67
C ASN A 1072 22.15 -32.35 -18.78
N ALA A 1073 21.53 -31.36 -19.44
CA ALA A 1073 20.91 -30.24 -18.75
C ALA A 1073 19.52 -29.94 -19.27
N VAL A 1074 18.66 -29.48 -18.37
CA VAL A 1074 17.32 -28.98 -18.70
C VAL A 1074 17.12 -27.63 -18.01
N ALA A 1075 16.81 -26.60 -18.78
CA ALA A 1075 16.23 -25.37 -18.28
C ALA A 1075 14.77 -25.33 -18.70
N VAL A 1076 13.85 -25.05 -17.78
CA VAL A 1076 12.42 -24.95 -18.10
C VAL A 1076 11.76 -23.84 -17.31
N THR A 1077 11.02 -23.01 -18.02
CA THR A 1077 10.27 -21.90 -17.43
C THR A 1077 8.78 -22.13 -17.72
N SER A 1078 7.95 -22.05 -16.70
CA SER A 1078 6.50 -22.33 -16.78
C SER A 1078 5.67 -21.22 -16.14
N SER A 1079 4.43 -21.07 -16.61
CA SER A 1079 3.56 -19.96 -16.20
C SER A 1079 2.08 -20.32 -16.33
N ILE A 1080 1.26 -19.64 -15.54
CA ILE A 1080 -0.20 -19.47 -15.74
C ILE A 1080 -0.55 -17.99 -15.97
N ASN A 1081 0.45 -17.17 -16.31
CA ASN A 1081 0.50 -15.72 -16.37
C ASN A 1081 0.33 -15.01 -15.01
N THR A 1082 -0.81 -14.39 -14.69
CA THR A 1082 -0.92 -13.64 -13.41
C THR A 1082 -1.05 -14.57 -12.20
N ALA A 1083 -0.97 -14.03 -10.98
CA ALA A 1083 -1.14 -14.83 -9.77
C ALA A 1083 -2.51 -15.55 -9.76
N PHE A 1084 -2.48 -16.89 -9.73
CA PHE A 1084 -3.65 -17.77 -9.89
C PHE A 1084 -4.35 -17.73 -11.27
N GLY A 1085 -3.65 -17.24 -12.30
CA GLY A 1085 -4.09 -17.19 -13.69
C GLY A 1085 -5.41 -16.43 -13.88
N SER A 1086 -6.36 -17.07 -14.57
CA SER A 1086 -7.71 -16.53 -14.79
C SER A 1086 -8.58 -16.47 -13.52
N GLY A 1087 -8.11 -17.05 -12.41
CA GLY A 1087 -8.91 -17.30 -11.23
C GLY A 1087 -9.95 -18.41 -11.40
N PHE A 1088 -10.01 -19.06 -12.57
CA PHE A 1088 -10.95 -20.14 -12.86
C PHE A 1088 -10.39 -21.49 -12.42
N LEU A 1089 -11.17 -22.19 -11.61
CA LEU A 1089 -10.91 -23.56 -11.16
C LEU A 1089 -11.96 -24.48 -11.79
N SER A 1090 -11.54 -25.52 -12.52
CA SER A 1090 -12.45 -26.58 -12.96
C SER A 1090 -12.87 -27.41 -11.75
N GLU A 1091 -14.14 -27.36 -11.38
CA GLU A 1091 -14.67 -28.13 -10.25
C GLU A 1091 -14.60 -29.64 -10.49
N SER A 1092 -14.68 -30.09 -11.75
CA SER A 1092 -14.65 -31.52 -12.08
C SER A 1092 -13.25 -32.14 -12.05
N THR A 1093 -12.19 -31.33 -12.21
CA THR A 1093 -10.80 -31.82 -12.32
C THR A 1093 -9.82 -31.20 -11.32
N GLY A 1094 -10.19 -30.09 -10.67
CA GLY A 1094 -9.32 -29.38 -9.75
C GLY A 1094 -8.22 -28.54 -10.42
N ILE A 1095 -8.25 -28.39 -11.75
CA ILE A 1095 -7.25 -27.62 -12.50
C ILE A 1095 -7.54 -26.12 -12.38
N ILE A 1096 -6.52 -25.36 -11.94
CA ILE A 1096 -6.48 -23.89 -12.01
C ILE A 1096 -5.97 -23.49 -13.40
N PHE A 1097 -6.70 -22.61 -14.10
CA PHE A 1097 -6.40 -22.26 -15.48
C PHE A 1097 -5.67 -20.93 -15.64
N ASN A 1098 -4.78 -20.90 -16.63
CA ASN A 1098 -4.08 -19.71 -17.09
C ASN A 1098 -5.02 -18.57 -17.53
N ASN A 1099 -4.48 -17.36 -17.60
CA ASN A 1099 -5.05 -16.23 -18.36
C ASN A 1099 -4.12 -15.77 -19.49
N GLU A 1100 -3.60 -16.71 -20.27
CA GLU A 1100 -2.58 -16.47 -21.30
C GLU A 1100 -3.12 -15.77 -22.55
N MET A 1101 -4.45 -15.69 -22.71
CA MET A 1101 -5.03 -14.81 -23.72
C MET A 1101 -4.69 -13.33 -23.48
N ASN A 1102 -4.34 -12.95 -22.24
CA ASN A 1102 -3.87 -11.61 -21.87
C ASN A 1102 -2.54 -11.22 -22.50
N ASP A 1103 -1.70 -12.19 -22.86
CA ASP A 1103 -0.36 -11.92 -23.36
C ASP A 1103 -0.37 -11.55 -24.86
N PHE A 1104 -1.52 -11.66 -25.55
CA PHE A 1104 -1.70 -11.12 -26.89
C PHE A 1104 -1.94 -9.61 -26.91
N SER A 1105 -1.50 -8.97 -27.98
CA SER A 1105 -1.87 -7.60 -28.34
C SER A 1105 -3.38 -7.50 -28.65
N THR A 1106 -4.02 -6.44 -28.16
CA THR A 1106 -5.42 -6.11 -28.48
C THR A 1106 -5.48 -4.92 -29.45
N PRO A 1107 -6.25 -4.96 -30.55
CA PRO A 1107 -6.39 -3.84 -31.49
C PRO A 1107 -6.94 -2.57 -30.84
N GLY A 1108 -6.51 -1.41 -31.32
CA GLY A 1108 -7.04 -0.12 -30.86
C GLY A 1108 -6.60 0.31 -29.45
N SER A 1109 -5.99 -0.56 -28.65
CA SER A 1109 -5.35 -0.17 -27.39
C SER A 1109 -3.98 0.45 -27.69
N THR A 1110 -3.80 1.72 -27.33
CA THR A 1110 -2.46 2.33 -27.27
C THR A 1110 -1.97 2.30 -25.83
N ASN A 1111 -0.66 2.14 -25.63
CA ASN A 1111 -0.11 2.32 -24.30
C ASN A 1111 -0.23 3.81 -23.88
N PHE A 1112 0.08 4.11 -22.62
CA PHE A 1112 0.05 5.47 -22.06
C PHE A 1112 0.81 6.53 -22.91
N TYR A 1113 1.73 6.11 -23.77
CA TYR A 1113 2.54 6.95 -24.65
C TYR A 1113 1.99 7.06 -26.09
N GLY A 1114 0.79 6.57 -26.35
CA GLY A 1114 0.14 6.63 -27.66
C GLY A 1114 0.72 5.63 -28.68
N ILE A 1115 1.53 4.66 -28.26
CA ILE A 1115 2.16 3.70 -29.17
C ILE A 1115 1.18 2.55 -29.46
N PRO A 1116 0.96 2.18 -30.74
CA PRO A 1116 0.03 1.13 -31.13
C PRO A 1116 0.51 -0.25 -30.65
N PRO A 1117 -0.39 -1.24 -30.52
CA PRO A 1117 -0.06 -2.56 -30.03
C PRO A 1117 0.66 -3.38 -31.12
N SER A 1118 1.57 -4.28 -30.73
CA SER A 1118 2.37 -5.09 -31.68
C SER A 1118 1.48 -5.96 -32.55
N LEU A 1119 1.52 -5.69 -33.86
CA LEU A 1119 0.76 -6.42 -34.86
C LEU A 1119 1.18 -7.89 -34.95
N SER A 1120 2.48 -8.15 -34.77
CA SER A 1120 3.07 -9.50 -34.73
C SER A 1120 2.50 -10.37 -33.61
N ASN A 1121 1.95 -9.78 -32.56
CA ASN A 1121 1.40 -10.50 -31.41
C ASN A 1121 -0.13 -10.35 -31.27
N LEU A 1122 -0.86 -10.01 -32.34
CA LEU A 1122 -2.34 -10.06 -32.30
C LEU A 1122 -2.86 -11.50 -32.17
N ILE A 1123 -4.01 -11.65 -31.52
CA ILE A 1123 -4.71 -12.95 -31.36
C ILE A 1123 -5.08 -13.50 -32.73
N GLN A 1124 -4.69 -14.75 -32.99
CA GLN A 1124 -5.16 -15.55 -34.12
C GLN A 1124 -5.45 -16.97 -33.64
N PRO A 1125 -6.45 -17.66 -34.21
CA PRO A 1125 -6.71 -19.07 -33.89
C PRO A 1125 -5.44 -19.92 -33.92
N PHE A 1126 -5.25 -20.75 -32.89
CA PHE A 1126 -4.11 -21.67 -32.70
C PHE A 1126 -2.74 -21.03 -32.48
N LYS A 1127 -2.64 -19.70 -32.54
CA LYS A 1127 -1.39 -18.97 -32.30
C LYS A 1127 -1.02 -19.00 -30.82
N ARG A 1128 0.27 -18.94 -30.51
CA ARG A 1128 0.81 -18.77 -29.15
C ARG A 1128 1.05 -17.29 -28.83
N PRO A 1129 0.73 -16.81 -27.63
CA PRO A 1129 1.08 -15.46 -27.23
C PRO A 1129 2.59 -15.34 -27.02
N MET A 1130 3.12 -14.14 -27.24
CA MET A 1130 4.52 -13.83 -26.91
C MET A 1130 4.79 -13.99 -25.41
N SER A 1131 5.98 -14.51 -25.11
CA SER A 1131 6.42 -14.81 -23.76
C SER A 1131 7.82 -14.25 -23.51
N SER A 1132 8.05 -13.76 -22.31
CA SER A 1132 9.36 -13.34 -21.80
C SER A 1132 10.18 -14.50 -21.24
N MET A 1133 9.61 -15.71 -21.19
CA MET A 1133 10.31 -16.93 -20.79
C MET A 1133 11.49 -17.21 -21.74
N CYS A 1134 12.68 -17.45 -21.19
CA CYS A 1134 13.91 -17.68 -21.94
C CYS A 1134 14.82 -18.74 -21.27
N PRO A 1135 14.32 -19.96 -21.04
CA PRO A 1135 15.13 -21.05 -20.47
C PRO A 1135 16.34 -21.32 -21.37
N THR A 1136 17.53 -21.33 -20.78
CA THR A 1136 18.78 -21.29 -21.53
C THR A 1136 19.82 -22.23 -20.94
N VAL A 1137 20.52 -22.94 -21.82
CA VAL A 1137 21.70 -23.74 -21.47
C VAL A 1137 22.91 -23.15 -22.18
N ILE A 1138 24.02 -22.98 -21.47
CA ILE A 1138 25.28 -22.47 -22.00
C ILE A 1138 26.35 -23.53 -21.76
N THR A 1139 27.13 -23.82 -22.80
CA THR A 1139 28.25 -24.76 -22.75
C THR A 1139 29.56 -24.07 -23.10
N ASP A 1140 30.67 -24.72 -22.79
CA ASP A 1140 31.97 -24.36 -23.33
C ASP A 1140 32.16 -24.86 -24.77
N SER A 1141 33.35 -24.61 -25.32
CA SER A 1141 33.73 -25.02 -26.67
C SER A 1141 33.87 -26.55 -26.84
N LYS A 1142 33.92 -27.31 -25.74
CA LYS A 1142 33.98 -28.79 -25.74
C LYS A 1142 32.58 -29.43 -25.60
N GLY A 1143 31.55 -28.61 -25.42
CA GLY A 1143 30.18 -29.06 -25.17
C GLY A 1143 29.90 -29.38 -23.70
N ASP A 1144 30.81 -29.07 -22.78
CA ASP A 1144 30.53 -29.24 -21.35
C ASP A 1144 29.59 -28.13 -20.87
N VAL A 1145 28.51 -28.50 -20.17
CA VAL A 1145 27.55 -27.54 -19.62
C VAL A 1145 28.24 -26.66 -18.57
N VAL A 1146 28.14 -25.35 -18.77
CA VAL A 1146 28.70 -24.30 -17.91
C VAL A 1146 27.59 -23.68 -17.06
N LEU A 1147 26.47 -23.27 -17.68
CA LEU A 1147 25.38 -22.57 -17.00
C LEU A 1147 24.03 -23.08 -17.50
N VAL A 1148 23.13 -23.43 -16.58
CA VAL A 1148 21.71 -23.72 -16.83
C VAL A 1148 20.92 -22.64 -16.12
N ILE A 1149 20.17 -21.82 -16.83
CA ILE A 1149 19.59 -20.59 -16.28
C ILE A 1149 18.20 -20.29 -16.83
N GLY A 1150 17.36 -19.72 -15.98
CA GLY A 1150 16.11 -19.09 -16.36
C GLY A 1150 15.60 -18.21 -15.22
N GLY A 1151 14.40 -17.66 -15.35
CA GLY A 1151 13.91 -16.71 -14.38
C GLY A 1151 12.42 -16.47 -14.41
N ALA A 1152 11.99 -15.63 -13.49
CA ALA A 1152 10.63 -15.16 -13.31
C ALA A 1152 10.58 -13.64 -13.16
N GLY A 1153 9.40 -13.06 -13.31
CA GLY A 1153 9.17 -11.61 -13.25
C GLY A 1153 8.73 -11.00 -14.57
N GLY A 1154 8.02 -11.77 -15.40
CA GLY A 1154 7.41 -11.29 -16.63
C GLY A 1154 8.41 -10.71 -17.62
N SER A 1155 8.07 -9.54 -18.16
CA SER A 1155 8.88 -8.79 -19.13
C SER A 1155 10.23 -8.28 -18.61
N LYS A 1156 10.68 -8.67 -17.41
CA LYS A 1156 12.05 -8.46 -16.93
C LYS A 1156 12.92 -9.72 -17.00
N ILE A 1157 12.34 -10.88 -17.34
CA ILE A 1157 13.05 -12.17 -17.37
C ILE A 1157 14.29 -12.13 -18.28
N PRO A 1158 14.21 -11.74 -19.57
CA PRO A 1158 15.38 -11.74 -20.47
C PRO A 1158 16.48 -10.79 -20.01
N LEU A 1159 16.11 -9.68 -19.37
CA LEU A 1159 17.06 -8.69 -18.85
C LEU A 1159 17.85 -9.28 -17.68
N ALA A 1160 17.15 -9.89 -16.73
CA ALA A 1160 17.74 -10.44 -15.53
C ALA A 1160 18.61 -11.68 -15.81
N THR A 1161 18.15 -12.58 -16.67
CA THR A 1161 18.90 -13.78 -17.07
C THR A 1161 20.14 -13.41 -17.88
N ALA A 1162 20.06 -12.43 -18.79
CA ALA A 1162 21.23 -11.92 -19.51
C ALA A 1162 22.23 -11.27 -18.56
N TYR A 1163 21.77 -10.46 -17.61
CA TYR A 1163 22.64 -9.81 -16.63
C TYR A 1163 23.39 -10.84 -15.76
N VAL A 1164 22.67 -11.79 -15.16
CA VAL A 1164 23.30 -12.87 -14.36
C VAL A 1164 24.27 -13.71 -15.21
N SER A 1165 23.91 -14.01 -16.46
CA SER A 1165 24.81 -14.75 -17.37
C SER A 1165 26.10 -13.97 -17.65
N ALA A 1166 26.00 -12.67 -17.95
CA ALA A 1166 27.17 -11.83 -18.18
C ALA A 1166 28.11 -11.80 -16.95
N LEU A 1167 27.55 -11.67 -15.75
CA LEU A 1167 28.32 -11.66 -14.50
C LEU A 1167 29.08 -12.97 -14.26
N VAL A 1168 28.43 -14.11 -14.49
CA VAL A 1168 29.07 -15.43 -14.34
C VAL A 1168 30.13 -15.66 -15.42
N LEU A 1169 29.81 -15.35 -16.68
CA LEU A 1169 30.66 -15.70 -17.82
C LEU A 1169 31.86 -14.76 -18.01
N TRP A 1170 31.74 -13.48 -17.63
CA TRP A 1170 32.73 -12.45 -17.96
C TRP A 1170 33.36 -11.76 -16.74
N TYR A 1171 32.68 -11.72 -15.59
CA TYR A 1171 33.17 -11.05 -14.37
C TYR A 1171 33.76 -12.01 -13.35
N ASN A 1172 33.86 -13.30 -13.68
CA ASN A 1172 34.36 -14.36 -12.80
C ASN A 1172 33.62 -14.40 -11.44
N LYS A 1173 32.37 -13.93 -11.40
CA LYS A 1173 31.53 -13.99 -10.21
C LYS A 1173 31.01 -15.41 -10.02
N THR A 1174 30.94 -15.85 -8.76
CA THR A 1174 30.21 -17.06 -8.41
C THR A 1174 28.73 -16.91 -8.76
N LEU A 1175 28.03 -18.03 -8.92
CA LEU A 1175 26.59 -18.03 -9.21
C LEU A 1175 25.78 -17.30 -8.12
N LYS A 1176 26.22 -17.42 -6.86
CA LYS A 1176 25.62 -16.69 -5.73
C LYS A 1176 25.81 -15.18 -5.86
N GLU A 1177 27.03 -14.72 -6.12
CA GLU A 1177 27.29 -13.29 -6.31
C GLU A 1177 26.50 -12.73 -7.48
N ALA A 1178 26.43 -13.44 -8.60
CA ALA A 1178 25.70 -13.00 -9.78
C ALA A 1178 24.18 -12.90 -9.55
N ILE A 1179 23.56 -13.89 -8.89
CA ILE A 1179 22.12 -13.88 -8.61
C ILE A 1179 21.75 -12.83 -7.55
N GLU A 1180 22.60 -12.63 -6.55
CA GLU A 1180 22.35 -11.65 -5.49
C GLU A 1180 22.71 -10.22 -5.88
N GLU A 1181 23.42 -10.02 -7.00
CA GLU A 1181 23.75 -8.71 -7.53
C GLU A 1181 22.47 -7.85 -7.67
N PRO A 1182 22.50 -6.61 -7.16
CA PRO A 1182 21.42 -5.63 -7.37
C PRO A 1182 21.23 -5.33 -8.86
N ARG A 1183 19.99 -5.40 -9.36
CA ARG A 1183 19.73 -5.38 -10.80
C ARG A 1183 19.35 -4.01 -11.36
N LEU A 1184 19.70 -3.81 -12.62
CA LEU A 1184 19.23 -2.74 -13.51
C LEU A 1184 18.22 -3.33 -14.49
N TYR A 1185 17.24 -2.52 -14.89
CA TYR A 1185 16.21 -2.88 -15.87
C TYR A 1185 15.95 -1.71 -16.80
N HIS A 1186 15.82 -1.98 -18.10
CA HIS A 1186 15.26 -1.03 -19.06
C HIS A 1186 14.53 -1.80 -20.16
N GLN A 1187 13.21 -1.67 -20.17
CA GLN A 1187 12.36 -2.36 -21.14
C GLN A 1187 12.00 -1.43 -22.29
N LEU A 1188 12.92 -0.59 -22.79
CA LEU A 1188 12.71 0.51 -23.75
C LEU A 1188 11.59 1.54 -23.45
N ILE A 1189 10.35 1.15 -23.17
CA ILE A 1189 9.20 2.02 -22.86
C ILE A 1189 8.68 1.67 -21.45
N PRO A 1190 8.64 2.63 -20.49
CA PRO A 1190 9.12 4.01 -20.62
C PRO A 1190 10.64 4.11 -20.83
N MET A 1191 11.09 5.26 -21.35
CA MET A 1191 12.52 5.63 -21.47
C MET A 1191 13.12 5.97 -20.09
N GLN A 1192 13.18 4.96 -19.23
CA GLN A 1192 13.63 5.05 -17.84
C GLN A 1192 14.33 3.75 -17.43
N VAL A 1193 15.43 3.90 -16.70
CA VAL A 1193 16.15 2.82 -16.03
C VAL A 1193 15.54 2.59 -14.65
N ASP A 1194 14.98 1.43 -14.44
CA ASP A 1194 14.56 0.97 -13.14
C ASP A 1194 15.69 0.20 -12.46
N TYR A 1195 15.94 0.45 -11.17
CA TYR A 1195 17.05 -0.22 -10.47
C TYR A 1195 16.69 -0.64 -9.03
N GLU A 1196 17.30 -1.73 -8.57
CA GLU A 1196 17.08 -2.25 -7.23
C GLU A 1196 17.92 -1.54 -6.16
N TYR A 1197 17.41 -1.52 -4.92
CA TYR A 1197 18.22 -1.17 -3.77
C TYR A 1197 19.47 -2.08 -3.69
N GLY A 1198 20.63 -1.45 -3.53
CA GLY A 1198 21.94 -2.11 -3.50
C GLY A 1198 22.85 -1.76 -4.68
N VAL A 1199 22.28 -1.23 -5.77
CA VAL A 1199 23.07 -0.69 -6.89
C VAL A 1199 23.91 0.47 -6.35
N LEU A 1200 25.19 0.48 -6.70
CA LEU A 1200 26.13 1.44 -6.14
C LEU A 1200 25.82 2.86 -6.61
N LYS A 1201 25.98 3.83 -5.71
CA LYS A 1201 25.76 5.24 -6.03
C LYS A 1201 26.54 5.74 -7.26
N PRO A 1202 27.84 5.42 -7.46
CA PRO A 1202 28.58 5.83 -8.67
C PRO A 1202 27.97 5.32 -9.98
N VAL A 1203 27.44 4.09 -9.98
CA VAL A 1203 26.73 3.52 -11.13
C VAL A 1203 25.47 4.32 -11.45
N VAL A 1204 24.68 4.67 -10.42
CA VAL A 1204 23.45 5.48 -10.59
C VAL A 1204 23.78 6.88 -11.10
N GLU A 1205 24.85 7.50 -10.59
CA GLU A 1205 25.32 8.82 -11.03
C GLU A 1205 25.79 8.78 -12.49
N LYS A 1206 26.62 7.79 -12.86
CA LYS A 1206 27.07 7.64 -14.25
C LYS A 1206 25.91 7.44 -15.23
N LEU A 1207 24.89 6.67 -14.86
CA LEU A 1207 23.69 6.52 -15.70
C LEU A 1207 22.97 7.86 -15.90
N LYS A 1208 22.84 8.69 -14.85
CA LYS A 1208 22.27 10.03 -14.95
C LYS A 1208 23.11 10.96 -15.82
N ASP A 1209 24.43 10.92 -15.67
CA ASP A 1209 25.38 11.75 -16.42
C ASP A 1209 25.31 11.51 -17.93
N VAL A 1210 25.09 10.25 -18.33
CA VAL A 1210 24.88 9.85 -19.73
C VAL A 1210 23.49 10.28 -20.26
N GLY A 1211 22.58 10.70 -19.38
CA GLY A 1211 21.26 11.23 -19.72
C GLY A 1211 20.10 10.27 -19.45
N HIS A 1212 20.32 9.14 -18.76
CA HIS A 1212 19.24 8.24 -18.40
C HIS A 1212 18.37 8.85 -17.31
N LYS A 1213 17.05 8.77 -17.47
CA LYS A 1213 16.12 8.89 -16.35
C LYS A 1213 16.23 7.62 -15.53
N VAL A 1214 16.50 7.73 -14.23
CA VAL A 1214 16.62 6.56 -13.33
C VAL A 1214 15.54 6.60 -12.26
N ARG A 1215 15.06 5.43 -11.85
CA ARG A 1215 14.08 5.26 -10.77
C ARG A 1215 14.43 4.06 -9.92
N ARG A 1216 14.58 4.27 -8.60
CA ARG A 1216 14.76 3.18 -7.65
C ARG A 1216 13.45 2.47 -7.41
N MET A 1217 13.45 1.15 -7.52
CA MET A 1217 12.26 0.33 -7.41
C MET A 1217 11.86 0.09 -5.95
N MET A 1218 10.57 0.22 -5.64
CA MET A 1218 10.00 -0.23 -4.35
C MET A 1218 9.78 -1.76 -4.33
N LYS A 1219 9.67 -2.36 -3.13
CA LYS A 1219 9.76 -3.82 -2.87
C LYS A 1219 8.90 -4.78 -3.73
N LYS A 1220 7.90 -4.32 -4.51
CA LYS A 1220 6.89 -5.20 -5.18
C LYS A 1220 7.12 -5.53 -6.67
N ASP A 1221 8.17 -5.04 -7.33
CA ASP A 1221 8.32 -5.16 -8.81
C ASP A 1221 9.56 -5.94 -9.31
N LYS A 1222 10.11 -6.88 -8.55
CA LYS A 1222 11.42 -7.51 -8.83
C LYS A 1222 11.33 -8.77 -9.71
N SER A 1223 12.37 -9.03 -10.51
CA SER A 1223 12.59 -10.32 -11.18
C SER A 1223 13.36 -11.29 -10.27
N ALA A 1224 13.30 -12.58 -10.57
CA ALA A 1224 14.05 -13.62 -9.89
C ALA A 1224 14.75 -14.54 -10.90
N VAL A 1225 15.97 -14.95 -10.59
CA VAL A 1225 16.77 -15.85 -11.44
C VAL A 1225 17.15 -17.10 -10.67
N THR A 1226 16.98 -18.26 -11.30
CA THR A 1226 17.46 -19.53 -10.76
C THR A 1226 18.44 -20.16 -11.75
N GLY A 1227 19.45 -20.86 -11.23
CA GLY A 1227 20.42 -21.48 -12.11
C GLY A 1227 21.35 -22.48 -11.44
N ILE A 1228 22.06 -23.21 -12.31
CA ILE A 1228 23.11 -24.16 -11.97
C ILE A 1228 24.36 -23.77 -12.78
N PHE A 1229 25.49 -23.61 -12.10
CA PHE A 1229 26.77 -23.28 -12.71
C PHE A 1229 27.80 -24.36 -12.37
N LYS A 1230 28.48 -24.90 -13.38
CA LYS A 1230 29.58 -25.84 -13.22
C LYS A 1230 30.90 -25.11 -13.29
N THR A 1231 31.67 -25.13 -12.20
CA THR A 1231 32.96 -24.43 -12.13
C THR A 1231 34.01 -25.13 -13.01
N PRO A 1232 35.10 -24.44 -13.37
CA PRO A 1232 36.22 -25.05 -14.10
C PRO A 1232 36.83 -26.27 -13.39
N GLU A 1233 36.76 -26.33 -12.06
CA GLU A 1233 37.21 -27.46 -11.25
C GLU A 1233 36.23 -28.65 -11.26
N GLY A 1234 35.09 -28.52 -11.95
CA GLY A 1234 34.07 -29.55 -12.09
C GLY A 1234 33.02 -29.58 -10.97
N ILE A 1235 33.05 -28.62 -10.04
CA ILE A 1235 32.06 -28.52 -8.95
C ILE A 1235 30.75 -27.95 -9.50
N ILE A 1236 29.63 -28.57 -9.16
CA ILE A 1236 28.30 -28.10 -9.54
C ILE A 1236 27.77 -27.19 -8.43
N THR A 1237 27.51 -25.94 -8.77
CA THR A 1237 26.91 -24.95 -7.87
C THR A 1237 25.46 -24.68 -8.27
N ALA A 1238 24.56 -24.55 -7.31
CA ALA A 1238 23.14 -24.34 -7.56
C ALA A 1238 22.59 -23.27 -6.63
N MET A 1239 21.75 -22.38 -7.16
CA MET A 1239 21.23 -21.25 -6.41
C MET A 1239 19.85 -20.82 -6.92
N THR A 1240 19.00 -20.42 -5.97
CA THR A 1240 17.69 -19.82 -6.22
C THR A 1240 17.68 -18.38 -5.70
N ASP A 1241 16.90 -17.51 -6.36
CA ASP A 1241 16.82 -16.10 -5.97
C ASP A 1241 16.09 -15.93 -4.63
N PHE A 1242 16.72 -15.21 -3.72
CA PHE A 1242 16.10 -14.86 -2.44
C PHE A 1242 14.83 -14.00 -2.62
N ARG A 1243 14.68 -13.31 -3.76
CA ARG A 1243 13.53 -12.47 -4.09
C ARG A 1243 12.23 -13.28 -4.29
N GLN A 1244 12.31 -14.55 -4.70
CA GLN A 1244 11.14 -15.39 -4.94
C GLN A 1244 11.02 -16.57 -3.96
N GLN A 1245 12.11 -16.90 -3.23
CA GLN A 1245 12.25 -18.11 -2.40
C GLN A 1245 12.16 -19.38 -3.25
N GLY A 1246 12.96 -20.39 -2.93
CA GLY A 1246 12.97 -21.66 -3.66
C GLY A 1246 13.75 -22.74 -2.95
N ASN A 1247 13.88 -23.88 -3.59
CA ASN A 1247 14.57 -25.05 -3.08
C ASN A 1247 15.69 -25.50 -4.04
N ILE A 1248 16.79 -25.98 -3.47
CA ILE A 1248 17.92 -26.55 -4.19
C ILE A 1248 18.22 -27.93 -3.61
N SER A 1249 18.60 -28.88 -4.46
CA SER A 1249 18.97 -30.23 -4.02
C SER A 1249 19.92 -30.87 -5.02
N GLY A 1250 20.80 -31.76 -4.56
CA GLY A 1250 21.82 -32.41 -5.37
C GLY A 1250 22.62 -33.45 -4.58
N TYR A 1251 23.60 -34.09 -5.23
CA TYR A 1251 24.49 -35.09 -4.60
C TYR A 1251 25.84 -35.24 -5.31
#